data_AF-A0A3B9SGB6-F1
#
_entry.id   AF-A0A3B9SGB6-F1
#
_cell.length_a   1.000
_cell.length_b   1.000
_cell.length_c   1.000
_cell.angle_alpha   90.00
_cell.angle_beta   90.00
_cell.angle_gamma   90.00
#
_symmetry.space_group_name_H-M   'P 1'
#
loop_
_entity.id
_entity.type
_entity.pdbx_description
1 polymer ?
#
loop_
_entity_poly.entity_id
_entity_poly.type
_entity_poly.pdbx_seq_one_letter_code
_entity_poly.pdbx_strand_id
1 'polypeptide(L)'
;MLWHCLLYPALRLYLCFALLRAWKKPYFIRFSEWKTTLFFTCFLRFCVLCRYFFFGEEKMELYKIENYCFAYPESKYLTLSDINLKIDSGEFILLVGRTGSGKTTFLRSLKSALTPSGLKSGNIRFEGKPLESVSLRDQAEKIGFVSQNPDFSVVTDRVYHELAFTLESLGKSREYIKKRLAETASFLGIGDIFEKKCCEISGGEKQLAALGSVLCTDPNIIILDEPLSMLDPVAKKQFVSALVRIKNELGVSVLVSEHNAEEILPFTDRIIVMSKGKVVTDDEKYSAIKSIKNEVPWGDLGVTVNVFKSVNSKTIPVTIAEGRTMLESFEKKEVQYTSAPKKEAVITVRELYFAYDRPILKGIDFDVKKGEIFAITGLNGSGKSTLLALLAGIIQNYSGKISTNGKLAYIPQDPHFMFSSDVLENEGIDDTDTELGDILKLNPYDLSGGELQTAAIAKALSLHPDIILADEPTKGLDCESKKKIGDLLKKLTKKGKTVIIVSHDPDFCAKYADRCALLFNGEFASAADTRKFFTENALYTCSAVRLAKGFIKNAITDEEIIKALNGKVPSEEKPSKNKEALPPNMENTLEIRERTTKKRILLSLPIIMIAIPILIFLGVSVFDDRKYYFISSAIMLLALIPFLSVFENRAIRARELVLIAVLCGMCVVGRLAFFMTAAFKPVTACVIIAGVAVGAECGFAVGAMGSLISNFYFGQGPWTPWQMLSYGIIGFLSGILARSELLKKNKVQLAVFGFFCVMLIYGGIMNPASVIMSQEEINVGKLLYSYATGIPFDLIHASGTSIFLFFLSEPVIKRLDRVVKKYGINVP
;
A
#
# COMPACT_ATOMS: atom_id res chain seq x y z
N MET A 1 -11.35 64.39 4.36
CA MET A 1 -10.85 63.01 4.63
C MET A 1 -9.34 62.95 4.95
N LEU A 2 -8.49 63.85 4.45
CA LEU A 2 -7.05 63.90 4.82
C LEU A 2 -6.72 64.54 6.18
N TRP A 3 -7.62 65.36 6.74
CA TRP A 3 -7.41 65.96 8.07
C TRP A 3 -7.68 64.99 9.24
N HIS A 4 -8.46 63.93 9.04
CA HIS A 4 -8.77 62.96 10.09
C HIS A 4 -7.63 61.96 10.38
N CYS A 5 -6.77 61.69 9.40
CA CYS A 5 -5.67 60.72 9.55
C CYS A 5 -4.44 61.28 10.29
N LEU A 6 -4.26 62.60 10.33
CA LEU A 6 -3.10 63.25 10.97
C LEU A 6 -3.40 63.75 12.39
N LEU A 7 -4.64 64.17 12.69
CA LEU A 7 -4.97 64.69 14.02
C LEU A 7 -5.06 63.60 15.10
N TYR A 8 -5.49 62.39 14.74
CA TYR A 8 -5.70 61.29 15.70
C TYR A 8 -4.41 60.74 16.33
N PRO A 9 -3.31 60.54 15.56
CA PRO A 9 -2.01 60.15 16.12
C PRO A 9 -1.36 61.27 16.95
N ALA A 10 -1.51 62.53 16.52
CA ALA A 10 -0.96 63.69 17.21
C ALA A 10 -1.61 63.92 18.58
N LEU A 11 -2.94 63.74 18.70
CA LEU A 11 -3.65 63.81 19.97
C LEU A 11 -3.19 62.73 20.96
N ARG A 12 -2.91 61.50 20.48
CA ARG A 12 -2.39 60.41 21.32
C ARG A 12 -0.95 60.66 21.78
N LEU A 13 -0.12 61.26 20.94
CA LEU A 13 1.22 61.70 21.32
C LEU A 13 1.17 62.82 22.38
N TYR A 14 0.23 63.76 22.25
CA TYR A 14 0.03 64.84 23.22
C TYR A 14 -0.49 64.31 24.57
N LEU A 15 -1.42 63.35 24.57
CA LEU A 15 -1.90 62.67 25.78
C LEU A 15 -0.80 61.86 26.48
N CYS A 16 0.07 61.18 25.72
CA CYS A 16 1.25 60.50 26.27
C CYS A 16 2.24 61.50 26.91
N PHE A 17 2.49 62.65 26.27
CA PHE A 17 3.36 63.68 26.82
C PHE A 17 2.75 64.40 28.04
N ALA A 18 1.43 64.58 28.07
CA ALA A 18 0.71 65.17 29.21
C ALA A 18 0.73 64.24 30.43
N LEU A 19 0.57 62.93 30.22
CA LEU A 19 0.70 61.91 31.28
C LEU A 19 2.13 61.81 31.82
N LEU A 20 3.14 61.96 30.96
CA LEU A 20 4.55 62.03 31.37
C LEU A 20 4.89 63.32 32.15
N ARG A 21 4.18 64.42 31.89
CA ARG A 21 4.37 65.69 32.61
C ARG A 21 3.69 65.72 33.99
N ALA A 22 2.60 64.98 34.18
CA ALA A 22 1.90 64.86 35.46
C ALA A 22 2.68 64.05 36.53
N TRP A 23 3.76 63.37 36.14
CA TRP A 23 4.56 62.50 36.99
C TRP A 23 5.82 63.20 37.57
N LYS A 24 5.64 64.43 38.07
CA LYS A 24 6.68 65.17 38.82
C LYS A 24 6.15 65.65 40.18
N LYS A 25 6.19 64.78 41.20
CA LYS A 25 6.45 65.13 42.62
C LYS A 25 7.16 63.97 43.33
N PRO A 26 8.02 64.25 44.32
CA PRO A 26 9.20 63.43 44.56
C PRO A 26 8.99 62.44 45.71
N TYR A 27 9.27 61.17 45.48
CA TYR A 27 9.82 60.29 46.52
C TYR A 27 10.92 59.44 45.89
N PHE A 28 12.08 59.49 46.56
CA PHE A 28 13.32 58.82 46.23
C PHE A 28 13.13 57.33 45.94
N ILE A 29 13.73 56.83 44.86
CA ILE A 29 14.58 55.61 44.77
C ILE A 29 15.20 55.58 43.36
N ARG A 30 16.49 55.23 43.28
CA ARG A 30 17.35 55.20 42.07
C ARG A 30 16.76 54.33 40.94
N PHE A 31 16.62 54.90 39.74
CA PHE A 31 16.30 54.18 38.50
C PHE A 31 17.21 54.67 37.36
N SER A 32 18.25 53.90 37.01
CA SER A 32 19.13 54.20 35.87
C SER A 32 19.24 53.08 34.81
N GLU A 33 18.39 52.05 34.84
CA GLU A 33 18.50 50.92 33.89
C GLU A 33 17.26 50.64 33.02
N TRP A 34 16.17 51.40 33.17
CA TRP A 34 14.89 51.07 32.50
C TRP A 34 14.59 51.87 31.23
N LYS A 35 15.33 52.95 30.93
CA LYS A 35 15.03 53.80 29.77
C LYS A 35 15.43 53.18 28.42
N THR A 36 16.45 52.34 28.39
CA THR A 36 16.90 51.64 27.17
C THR A 36 16.01 50.45 26.84
N THR A 37 15.58 49.68 27.85
CA THR A 37 14.78 48.47 27.65
C THR A 37 13.38 48.78 27.14
N LEU A 38 12.72 49.81 27.68
CA LEU A 38 11.35 50.17 27.29
C LEU A 38 11.28 50.70 25.84
N PHE A 39 12.28 51.50 25.45
CA PHE A 39 12.38 52.04 24.09
C PHE A 39 12.67 50.92 23.07
N PHE A 40 13.52 49.95 23.42
CA PHE A 40 13.80 48.78 22.58
C PHE A 40 12.56 47.89 22.42
N THR A 41 11.81 47.63 23.50
CA THR A 41 10.57 46.83 23.42
C THR A 41 9.47 47.50 22.63
N CYS A 42 9.32 48.83 22.70
CA CYS A 42 8.36 49.57 21.90
C CYS A 42 8.76 49.62 20.42
N PHE A 43 10.06 49.77 20.11
CA PHE A 43 10.57 49.74 18.74
C PHE A 43 10.41 48.35 18.10
N LEU A 44 10.70 47.27 18.82
CA LEU A 44 10.45 45.90 18.35
C LEU A 44 8.96 45.62 18.12
N ARG A 45 8.08 46.08 19.02
CA ARG A 45 6.62 45.96 18.81
C ARG A 45 6.15 46.77 17.60
N PHE A 46 6.71 47.95 17.36
CA PHE A 46 6.41 48.75 16.18
C PHE A 46 6.90 48.09 14.88
N CYS A 47 8.10 47.50 14.87
CA CYS A 47 8.61 46.72 13.74
C CYS A 47 7.78 45.46 13.47
N VAL A 48 7.32 44.75 14.52
CA VAL A 48 6.43 43.58 14.38
C VAL A 48 5.06 44.00 13.84
N LEU A 49 4.49 45.11 14.31
CA LEU A 49 3.24 45.67 13.80
C LEU A 49 3.36 46.16 12.34
N CYS A 50 4.47 46.81 11.98
CA CYS A 50 4.73 47.19 10.59
C CYS A 50 4.93 45.97 9.68
N ARG A 51 5.55 44.89 10.16
CA ARG A 51 5.68 43.63 9.41
C ARG A 51 4.32 42.97 9.18
N TYR A 52 3.44 42.98 10.19
CA TYR A 52 2.07 42.48 10.11
C TYR A 52 1.17 43.30 9.16
N PHE A 53 1.44 44.60 8.99
CA PHE A 53 0.60 45.48 8.18
C PHE A 53 1.07 45.59 6.71
N PHE A 54 2.34 45.28 6.41
CA PHE A 54 2.91 45.40 5.06
C PHE A 54 3.19 44.07 4.36
N PHE A 55 3.38 42.96 5.09
CA PHE A 55 3.55 41.63 4.51
C PHE A 55 2.39 40.76 4.97
N GLY A 56 1.47 40.43 4.06
CA GLY A 56 0.51 39.35 4.29
C GLY A 56 1.25 38.08 4.69
N GLU A 57 0.63 37.22 5.51
CA GLU A 57 1.20 35.93 5.93
C GLU A 57 1.57 35.10 4.69
N GLU A 58 2.83 35.15 4.26
CA GLU A 58 3.38 34.12 3.37
C GLU A 58 3.45 32.84 4.20
N LYS A 59 2.46 31.97 4.00
CA LYS A 59 2.48 30.61 4.53
C LYS A 59 3.78 29.94 4.07
N MET A 60 4.42 29.20 4.97
CA MET A 60 5.62 28.44 4.64
C MET A 60 5.29 27.39 3.57
N GLU A 61 6.01 27.42 2.45
CA GLU A 61 5.89 26.42 1.38
C GLU A 61 6.46 25.08 1.86
N LEU A 62 5.60 24.07 2.01
CA LEU A 62 6.01 22.73 2.44
C LEU A 62 6.47 21.87 1.27
N TYR A 63 5.68 21.77 0.20
CA TYR A 63 6.08 21.10 -1.02
C TYR A 63 5.98 22.00 -2.23
N LYS A 64 6.98 21.86 -3.10
CA LYS A 64 6.95 22.38 -4.47
C LYS A 64 7.33 21.30 -5.46
N ILE A 65 6.42 21.01 -6.37
CA ILE A 65 6.51 19.91 -7.34
C ILE A 65 6.49 20.54 -8.72
N GLU A 66 7.53 20.26 -9.51
CA GLU A 66 7.74 20.86 -10.84
C GLU A 66 7.98 19.75 -11.87
N ASN A 67 7.11 19.68 -12.87
CA ASN A 67 7.16 18.77 -14.02
C ASN A 67 7.44 17.31 -13.63
N TYR A 68 6.82 16.83 -12.55
CA TYR A 68 7.12 15.50 -12.02
C TYR A 68 6.42 14.41 -12.83
N CYS A 69 7.20 13.45 -13.34
CA CYS A 69 6.73 12.28 -14.10
C CYS A 69 7.23 10.99 -13.45
N PHE A 70 6.41 9.94 -13.50
CA PHE A 70 6.76 8.62 -12.96
C PHE A 70 6.19 7.48 -13.82
N ALA A 71 6.99 6.43 -14.02
CA ALA A 71 6.56 5.15 -14.60
C ALA A 71 7.12 3.97 -13.80
N TYR A 72 6.28 2.97 -13.55
CA TYR A 72 6.68 1.68 -12.98
C TYR A 72 7.65 0.92 -13.91
N PRO A 73 8.44 -0.04 -13.38
CA PRO A 73 9.35 -0.83 -14.18
C PRO A 73 8.59 -1.58 -15.28
N GLU A 74 9.17 -1.69 -16.48
CA GLU A 74 8.57 -2.36 -17.66
C GLU A 74 7.27 -1.73 -18.19
N SER A 75 6.74 -0.68 -17.56
CA SER A 75 5.56 0.03 -18.05
C SER A 75 5.91 0.86 -19.28
N LYS A 76 5.17 0.65 -20.37
CA LYS A 76 5.27 1.48 -21.60
C LYS A 76 4.61 2.86 -21.45
N TYR A 77 3.91 3.08 -20.34
CA TYR A 77 3.10 4.28 -20.11
C TYR A 77 3.50 4.98 -18.81
N LEU A 78 3.37 6.31 -18.81
CA LEU A 78 3.49 7.11 -17.60
C LEU A 78 2.32 6.82 -16.66
N THR A 79 2.64 6.62 -15.38
CA THR A 79 1.64 6.59 -14.30
C THR A 79 1.35 7.99 -13.79
N LEU A 80 2.38 8.82 -13.69
CA LEU A 80 2.27 10.25 -13.39
C LEU A 80 2.93 11.02 -14.52
N SER A 81 2.28 12.09 -14.97
CA SER A 81 2.75 12.95 -16.03
C SER A 81 2.60 14.40 -15.60
N ASP A 82 3.68 15.16 -15.72
CA ASP A 82 3.70 16.62 -15.62
C ASP A 82 2.95 17.18 -14.40
N ILE A 83 3.20 16.59 -13.23
CA ILE A 83 2.60 17.05 -11.99
C ILE A 83 3.28 18.36 -11.59
N ASN A 84 2.48 19.42 -11.47
CA ASN A 84 2.90 20.74 -11.02
C ASN A 84 1.97 21.18 -9.89
N LEU A 85 2.50 21.26 -8.67
CA LEU A 85 1.72 21.52 -7.46
C LEU A 85 2.56 22.24 -6.42
N LYS A 86 1.89 23.08 -5.64
CA LYS A 86 2.44 23.73 -4.44
C LYS A 86 1.53 23.43 -3.25
N ILE A 87 2.12 22.98 -2.15
CA ILE A 87 1.43 22.69 -0.88
C ILE A 87 2.00 23.60 0.20
N ASP A 88 1.15 24.41 0.81
CA ASP A 88 1.54 25.32 1.88
C ASP A 88 1.22 24.74 3.27
N SER A 89 1.87 25.28 4.29
CA SER A 89 1.66 24.86 5.68
C SER A 89 0.25 25.18 6.18
N GLY A 90 -0.32 24.27 6.96
CA GLY A 90 -1.62 24.41 7.62
C GLY A 90 -2.84 24.16 6.71
N GLU A 91 -2.64 23.62 5.51
CA GLU A 91 -3.72 23.28 4.58
C GLU A 91 -4.32 21.90 4.87
N PHE A 92 -5.65 21.78 4.74
CA PHE A 92 -6.34 20.49 4.66
C PHE A 92 -6.77 20.23 3.21
N ILE A 93 -5.99 19.41 2.51
CA ILE A 93 -6.10 19.13 1.08
C ILE A 93 -6.73 17.75 0.86
N LEU A 94 -7.77 17.73 0.04
CA LEU A 94 -8.40 16.51 -0.44
C LEU A 94 -7.94 16.17 -1.86
N LEU A 95 -7.40 14.97 -2.04
CA LEU A 95 -7.00 14.43 -3.32
C LEU A 95 -8.04 13.42 -3.83
N VAL A 96 -8.74 13.77 -4.91
CA VAL A 96 -9.76 12.89 -5.54
C VAL A 96 -9.35 12.50 -6.96
N GLY A 97 -9.92 11.39 -7.43
CA GLY A 97 -9.63 10.84 -8.76
C GLY A 97 -10.08 9.39 -8.87
N ARG A 98 -10.41 8.97 -10.09
CA ARG A 98 -10.78 7.56 -10.37
C ARG A 98 -9.68 6.58 -9.94
N THR A 99 -10.04 5.31 -9.74
CA THR A 99 -9.03 4.25 -9.53
C THR A 99 -8.05 4.22 -10.70
N GLY A 100 -6.76 4.07 -10.38
CA GLY A 100 -5.70 4.07 -11.38
C GLY A 100 -5.34 5.46 -11.94
N SER A 101 -5.86 6.56 -11.40
CA SER A 101 -5.45 7.93 -11.79
C SER A 101 -4.05 8.33 -11.31
N GLY A 102 -3.44 7.53 -10.43
CA GLY A 102 -2.09 7.76 -9.90
C GLY A 102 -2.01 8.26 -8.45
N LYS A 103 -3.14 8.44 -7.74
CA LYS A 103 -3.19 9.00 -6.36
C LYS A 103 -2.17 8.39 -5.40
N THR A 104 -2.26 7.09 -5.12
CA THR A 104 -1.32 6.36 -4.25
C THR A 104 0.13 6.49 -4.71
N THR A 105 0.37 6.48 -6.03
CA THR A 105 1.72 6.62 -6.58
C THR A 105 2.25 8.03 -6.31
N PHE A 106 1.42 9.06 -6.49
CA PHE A 106 1.75 10.44 -6.18
C PHE A 106 2.03 10.64 -4.69
N LEU A 107 1.15 10.15 -3.80
CA LEU A 107 1.35 10.25 -2.35
C LEU A 107 2.64 9.56 -1.89
N ARG A 108 2.95 8.37 -2.43
CA ARG A 108 4.22 7.67 -2.15
C ARG A 108 5.45 8.38 -2.70
N SER A 109 5.32 9.14 -3.80
CA SER A 109 6.39 9.96 -4.34
C SER A 109 6.79 11.14 -3.44
N LEU A 110 5.91 11.58 -2.53
CA LEU A 110 6.20 12.67 -1.58
C LEU A 110 7.10 12.25 -0.41
N LYS A 111 7.35 10.94 -0.23
CA LYS A 111 8.25 10.40 0.79
C LYS A 111 9.22 9.42 0.14
N SER A 112 10.50 9.78 0.08
CA SER A 112 11.51 9.05 -0.71
C SER A 112 11.64 7.56 -0.36
N ALA A 113 11.43 7.21 0.92
CA ALA A 113 11.46 5.83 1.40
C ALA A 113 10.30 4.95 0.89
N LEU A 114 9.18 5.56 0.49
CA LEU A 114 7.98 4.89 -0.01
C LEU A 114 7.84 4.98 -1.53
N THR A 115 8.62 5.84 -2.18
CA THR A 115 8.58 6.03 -3.63
C THR A 115 8.83 4.69 -4.33
N PRO A 116 7.91 4.22 -5.20
CA PRO A 116 8.09 2.96 -5.88
C PRO A 116 9.31 2.98 -6.79
N SER A 117 9.92 1.82 -7.01
CA SER A 117 10.97 1.69 -8.01
C SER A 117 10.41 1.97 -9.41
N GLY A 118 11.12 2.75 -10.23
CA GLY A 118 10.63 3.19 -11.52
C GLY A 118 11.52 4.24 -12.19
N LEU A 119 11.07 4.74 -13.34
CA LEU A 119 11.65 5.93 -13.98
C LEU A 119 10.96 7.16 -13.41
N LYS A 120 11.74 8.16 -13.01
CA LYS A 120 11.25 9.44 -12.51
C LYS A 120 11.96 10.60 -13.20
N SER A 121 11.23 11.68 -13.42
CA SER A 121 11.71 12.95 -13.96
C SER A 121 11.01 14.10 -13.23
N GLY A 122 11.57 15.30 -13.30
CA GLY A 122 11.08 16.48 -12.57
C GLY A 122 11.69 16.61 -11.18
N ASN A 123 11.21 17.61 -10.42
CA ASN A 123 11.77 17.96 -9.12
C ASN A 123 10.67 18.03 -8.05
N ILE A 124 10.91 17.39 -6.90
CA ILE A 124 10.07 17.54 -5.70
C ILE A 124 10.96 18.20 -4.65
N ARG A 125 10.53 19.35 -4.13
CA ARG A 125 11.19 20.02 -3.00
C ARG A 125 10.32 19.95 -1.76
N PHE A 126 10.94 19.68 -0.63
CA PHE A 126 10.34 19.75 0.70
C PHE A 126 11.06 20.83 1.53
N GLU A 127 10.31 21.81 2.04
CA GLU A 127 10.85 23.00 2.73
C GLU A 127 11.97 23.70 1.93
N GLY A 128 11.76 23.83 0.61
CA GLY A 128 12.72 24.46 -0.33
C GLY A 128 13.92 23.59 -0.73
N LYS A 129 14.14 22.42 -0.11
CA LYS A 129 15.24 21.50 -0.43
C LYS A 129 14.77 20.37 -1.36
N PRO A 130 15.54 19.92 -2.36
CA PRO A 130 15.21 18.71 -3.12
C PRO A 130 14.94 17.52 -2.18
N LEU A 131 13.84 16.80 -2.40
CA LEU A 131 13.38 15.72 -1.51
C LEU A 131 14.46 14.64 -1.34
N GLU A 132 15.21 14.33 -2.40
CA GLU A 132 16.32 13.37 -2.36
C GLU A 132 17.51 13.83 -1.50
N SER A 133 17.65 15.13 -1.25
CA SER A 133 18.71 15.70 -0.41
C SER A 133 18.34 15.77 1.07
N VAL A 134 17.05 15.68 1.39
CA VAL A 134 16.57 15.67 2.78
C VAL A 134 16.87 14.30 3.39
N SER A 135 17.47 14.27 4.57
CA SER A 135 17.85 13.00 5.21
C SER A 135 16.63 12.13 5.47
N LEU A 136 16.78 10.79 5.38
CA LEU A 136 15.68 9.87 5.70
C LEU A 136 15.19 10.03 7.14
N ARG A 137 16.07 10.45 8.05
CA ARG A 137 15.72 10.76 9.44
C ARG A 137 14.77 11.95 9.52
N ASP A 138 15.10 13.05 8.85
CA ASP A 138 14.25 14.24 8.82
C ASP A 138 12.92 13.95 8.12
N GLN A 139 12.94 13.18 7.03
CA GLN A 139 11.71 12.75 6.36
C GLN A 139 10.85 11.82 7.23
N ALA A 140 11.46 10.98 8.06
CA ALA A 140 10.74 10.12 8.99
C ALA A 140 10.07 10.91 10.11
N GLU A 141 10.73 11.96 10.61
CA GLU A 141 10.21 12.83 11.68
C GLU A 141 9.15 13.82 11.17
N LYS A 142 9.39 14.49 10.04
CA LYS A 142 8.57 15.60 9.56
C LYS A 142 7.43 15.24 8.60
N ILE A 143 7.51 14.10 7.92
CA ILE A 143 6.52 13.69 6.91
C ILE A 143 5.81 12.43 7.41
N GLY A 144 4.61 12.60 7.93
CA GLY A 144 3.76 11.50 8.33
C GLY A 144 3.13 10.79 7.13
N PHE A 145 3.09 9.46 7.13
CA PHE A 145 2.41 8.69 6.09
C PHE A 145 1.57 7.57 6.72
N VAL A 146 0.26 7.61 6.50
CA VAL A 146 -0.68 6.57 6.91
C VAL A 146 -1.15 5.83 5.68
N SER A 147 -0.95 4.51 5.65
CA SER A 147 -1.29 3.69 4.49
C SER A 147 -2.76 3.28 4.48
N GLN A 148 -3.23 2.84 3.31
CA GLN A 148 -4.61 2.40 3.08
C GLN A 148 -5.04 1.23 3.98
N ASN A 149 -4.13 0.27 4.21
CA ASN A 149 -4.42 -0.86 5.08
C ASN A 149 -3.74 -0.66 6.44
N PRO A 150 -4.51 -0.55 7.54
CA PRO A 150 -3.93 -0.39 8.87
C PRO A 150 -2.99 -1.55 9.25
N ASP A 151 -3.25 -2.77 8.80
CA ASP A 151 -2.43 -3.95 9.11
C ASP A 151 -1.03 -3.86 8.50
N PHE A 152 -0.84 -3.07 7.43
CA PHE A 152 0.49 -2.82 6.88
C PHE A 152 1.24 -1.70 7.60
N SER A 153 0.54 -0.93 8.44
CA SER A 153 1.13 0.16 9.21
C SER A 153 1.59 -0.28 10.60
N VAL A 154 1.04 -1.37 11.14
CA VAL A 154 1.35 -1.87 12.48
C VAL A 154 2.38 -3.00 12.42
N VAL A 155 3.45 -2.89 13.21
CA VAL A 155 4.58 -3.84 13.21
C VAL A 155 4.75 -4.52 14.56
N THR A 156 4.40 -3.83 15.64
CA THR A 156 4.63 -4.28 17.02
C THR A 156 3.44 -5.05 17.61
N ASP A 157 3.66 -5.68 18.77
CA ASP A 157 2.67 -6.52 19.45
C ASP A 157 1.56 -5.73 20.15
N ARG A 158 1.87 -4.52 20.65
CA ARG A 158 0.98 -3.69 21.46
C ARG A 158 0.90 -2.26 20.96
N VAL A 159 -0.24 -1.61 21.20
CA VAL A 159 -0.52 -0.25 20.70
C VAL A 159 0.52 0.77 21.19
N TYR A 160 0.89 0.77 22.47
CA TYR A 160 1.90 1.72 22.95
C TYR A 160 3.30 1.47 22.37
N HIS A 161 3.68 0.21 22.10
CA HIS A 161 4.93 -0.09 21.41
C HIS A 161 4.90 0.45 19.98
N GLU A 162 3.75 0.39 19.31
CA GLU A 162 3.58 0.92 17.96
C GLU A 162 3.77 2.43 17.93
N LEU A 163 3.18 3.14 18.91
CA LEU A 163 3.37 4.59 19.05
C LEU A 163 4.82 4.96 19.39
N ALA A 164 5.54 4.13 20.14
CA ALA A 164 6.93 4.36 20.51
C ALA A 164 7.92 4.05 19.39
N PHE A 165 7.59 3.11 18.50
CA PHE A 165 8.52 2.52 17.54
C PHE A 165 9.31 3.55 16.72
N THR A 166 8.63 4.57 16.19
CA THR A 166 9.28 5.63 15.41
C THR A 166 10.19 6.50 16.27
N LEU A 167 9.78 6.84 17.49
CA LEU A 167 10.57 7.68 18.39
C LEU A 167 11.81 6.95 18.93
N GLU A 168 11.69 5.65 19.21
CA GLU A 168 12.81 4.78 19.57
C GLU A 168 13.80 4.66 18.41
N SER A 169 13.30 4.48 17.18
CA SER A 169 14.11 4.45 15.96
C SER A 169 14.86 5.77 15.72
N LEU A 170 14.27 6.90 16.12
CA LEU A 170 14.91 8.21 16.08
C LEU A 170 15.87 8.46 17.26
N GLY A 171 16.00 7.52 18.20
CA GLY A 171 16.90 7.62 19.35
C GLY A 171 16.48 8.69 20.37
N LYS A 172 15.18 8.96 20.53
CA LYS A 172 14.67 9.92 21.52
C LYS A 172 14.79 9.34 22.94
N SER A 173 14.87 10.21 23.95
CA SER A 173 14.98 9.78 25.34
C SER A 173 13.69 9.10 25.84
N ARG A 174 13.82 8.16 26.79
CA ARG A 174 12.68 7.45 27.37
C ARG A 174 11.65 8.39 27.99
N GLU A 175 12.09 9.48 28.62
CA GLU A 175 11.20 10.50 29.20
C GLU A 175 10.40 11.23 28.13
N TYR A 176 11.05 11.61 27.02
CA TYR A 176 10.39 12.24 25.89
C TYR A 176 9.36 11.30 25.25
N ILE A 177 9.73 10.03 25.03
CA ILE A 177 8.84 9.01 24.47
C ILE A 177 7.61 8.84 25.37
N LYS A 178 7.81 8.64 26.67
CA LYS A 178 6.71 8.46 27.63
C LYS A 178 5.74 9.65 27.61
N LYS A 179 6.28 10.88 27.59
CA LYS A 179 5.47 12.10 27.52
C LYS A 179 4.67 12.15 26.22
N ARG A 180 5.33 11.98 25.07
CA ARG A 180 4.67 12.03 23.74
C ARG A 180 3.59 10.98 23.58
N LEU A 181 3.85 9.74 24.03
CA LEU A 181 2.85 8.67 23.98
C LEU A 181 1.59 9.02 24.78
N ALA A 182 1.75 9.56 25.99
CA ALA A 182 0.62 9.95 26.82
C ALA A 182 -0.19 11.11 26.21
N GLU A 183 0.48 12.12 25.65
CA GLU A 183 -0.16 13.24 24.94
C GLU A 183 -0.94 12.75 23.72
N THR A 184 -0.30 11.97 22.85
CA THR A 184 -0.92 11.43 21.62
C THR A 184 -2.09 10.51 21.93
N ALA A 185 -1.93 9.58 22.89
CA ALA A 185 -2.98 8.65 23.25
C ALA A 185 -4.22 9.36 23.83
N SER A 186 -3.99 10.39 24.66
CA SER A 186 -5.07 11.22 25.20
C SER A 186 -5.74 12.07 24.12
N PHE A 187 -4.95 12.65 23.21
CA PHE A 187 -5.46 13.49 22.13
C PHE A 187 -6.37 12.71 21.17
N LEU A 188 -5.96 11.49 20.79
CA LEU A 188 -6.72 10.62 19.89
C LEU A 188 -7.83 9.82 20.57
N GLY A 189 -7.91 9.85 21.91
CA GLY A 189 -8.90 9.08 22.67
C GLY A 189 -8.67 7.56 22.64
N ILE A 190 -7.42 7.11 22.52
CA ILE A 190 -7.04 5.69 22.42
C ILE A 190 -6.48 5.12 23.73
N GLY A 191 -6.79 5.77 24.87
CA GLY A 191 -6.35 5.32 26.20
C GLY A 191 -6.79 3.90 26.55
N ASP A 192 -8.02 3.52 26.22
CA ASP A 192 -8.60 2.21 26.55
C ASP A 192 -7.96 1.04 25.80
N ILE A 193 -7.30 1.33 24.67
CA ILE A 193 -6.62 0.33 23.84
C ILE A 193 -5.10 0.38 23.99
N PHE A 194 -4.57 1.34 24.76
CA PHE A 194 -3.14 1.65 24.83
C PHE A 194 -2.28 0.42 25.17
N GLU A 195 -2.75 -0.43 26.08
CA GLU A 195 -2.03 -1.65 26.51
C GLU A 195 -2.45 -2.93 25.76
N LYS A 196 -3.52 -2.86 24.95
CA LYS A 196 -4.05 -4.03 24.23
C LYS A 196 -3.08 -4.48 23.13
N LYS A 197 -3.21 -5.74 22.73
CA LYS A 197 -2.47 -6.25 21.58
C LYS A 197 -3.05 -5.70 20.28
N CYS A 198 -2.19 -5.42 19.32
CA CYS A 198 -2.56 -4.92 18.01
C CYS A 198 -3.51 -5.87 17.26
N CYS A 199 -3.43 -7.19 17.50
CA CYS A 199 -4.34 -8.17 16.89
C CYS A 199 -5.73 -8.23 17.53
N GLU A 200 -5.92 -7.66 18.73
CA GLU A 200 -7.17 -7.72 19.49
C GLU A 200 -8.08 -6.50 19.25
N ILE A 201 -7.53 -5.42 18.69
CA ILE A 201 -8.24 -4.17 18.42
C ILE A 201 -8.93 -4.18 17.04
N SER A 202 -10.02 -3.43 16.93
CA SER A 202 -10.80 -3.28 15.70
C SER A 202 -10.02 -2.55 14.60
N GLY A 203 -10.45 -2.69 13.34
CA GLY A 203 -9.79 -2.00 12.21
C GLY A 203 -9.79 -0.47 12.35
N GLY A 204 -10.85 0.12 12.92
CA GLY A 204 -10.89 1.56 13.19
C GLY A 204 -9.94 2.01 14.30
N GLU A 205 -9.84 1.22 15.37
CA GLU A 205 -8.84 1.44 16.42
C GLU A 205 -7.41 1.29 15.88
N LYS A 206 -7.15 0.33 14.98
CA LYS A 206 -5.85 0.18 14.31
C LYS A 206 -5.52 1.40 13.45
N GLN A 207 -6.50 1.96 12.73
CA GLN A 207 -6.29 3.16 11.93
C GLN A 207 -5.94 4.37 12.81
N LEU A 208 -6.60 4.53 13.96
CA LEU A 208 -6.24 5.56 14.94
C LEU A 208 -4.86 5.32 15.57
N ALA A 209 -4.50 4.07 15.87
CA ALA A 209 -3.16 3.73 16.36
C ALA A 209 -2.07 4.05 15.32
N ALA A 210 -2.32 3.77 14.04
CA ALA A 210 -1.42 4.11 12.93
C ALA A 210 -1.29 5.63 12.73
N LEU A 211 -2.40 6.38 12.87
CA LEU A 211 -2.34 7.85 12.91
C LEU A 211 -1.52 8.34 14.11
N GLY A 212 -1.67 7.69 15.27
CA GLY A 212 -0.91 8.00 16.48
C GLY A 212 0.58 7.76 16.37
N SER A 213 1.01 6.64 15.77
CA SER A 213 2.43 6.33 15.59
C SER A 213 3.15 7.33 14.69
N VAL A 214 2.41 7.96 13.78
CA VAL A 214 2.87 9.09 12.96
C VAL A 214 2.82 10.41 13.72
N LEU A 215 1.72 10.69 14.43
CA LEU A 215 1.54 11.96 15.13
C LEU A 215 2.55 12.16 16.28
N CYS A 216 3.01 11.07 16.91
CA CYS A 216 4.03 11.09 17.96
C CYS A 216 5.34 11.80 17.56
N THR A 217 5.67 11.86 16.26
CA THR A 217 6.90 12.52 15.78
C THR A 217 6.77 14.02 15.57
N ASP A 218 5.60 14.61 15.80
CA ASP A 218 5.32 16.04 15.54
C ASP A 218 5.56 16.44 14.07
N PRO A 219 4.88 15.79 13.11
CA PRO A 219 5.13 16.02 11.69
C PRO A 219 4.58 17.37 11.20
N ASN A 220 5.21 17.95 10.18
CA ASN A 220 4.73 19.18 9.52
C ASN A 220 3.56 18.92 8.57
N ILE A 221 3.48 17.69 8.06
CA ILE A 221 2.41 17.21 7.20
C ILE A 221 2.10 15.74 7.50
N ILE A 222 0.81 15.39 7.43
CA ILE A 222 0.36 14.00 7.42
C ILE A 222 -0.27 13.70 6.07
N ILE A 223 0.27 12.68 5.41
CA ILE A 223 -0.22 12.16 4.13
C ILE A 223 -1.00 10.88 4.42
N LEU A 224 -2.25 10.81 3.98
CA LEU A 224 -3.10 9.64 4.19
C LEU A 224 -3.61 9.11 2.85
N ASP A 225 -3.40 7.82 2.62
CA ASP A 225 -3.86 7.15 1.40
C ASP A 225 -5.13 6.34 1.67
N GLU A 226 -6.30 6.88 1.33
CA GLU A 226 -7.63 6.25 1.50
C GLU A 226 -7.91 5.66 2.90
N PRO A 227 -7.62 6.41 3.99
CA PRO A 227 -7.74 5.91 5.35
C PRO A 227 -9.17 5.55 5.78
N LEU A 228 -10.21 6.07 5.11
CA LEU A 228 -11.60 5.84 5.48
C LEU A 228 -12.20 4.60 4.79
N SER A 229 -11.54 4.05 3.77
CA SER A 229 -12.09 3.02 2.89
C SER A 229 -12.53 1.73 3.61
N MET A 230 -11.89 1.38 4.72
CA MET A 230 -12.13 0.16 5.50
C MET A 230 -12.87 0.39 6.83
N LEU A 231 -13.33 1.63 7.08
CA LEU A 231 -13.92 2.03 8.36
C LEU A 231 -15.45 1.98 8.31
N ASP A 232 -16.06 1.55 9.42
CA ASP A 232 -17.50 1.71 9.62
C ASP A 232 -17.87 3.19 9.85
N PRO A 233 -19.15 3.58 9.71
CA PRO A 233 -19.56 4.97 9.81
C PRO A 233 -19.21 5.68 11.13
N VAL A 234 -19.12 4.95 12.25
CA VAL A 234 -18.77 5.56 13.55
C VAL A 234 -17.27 5.81 13.60
N ALA A 235 -16.47 4.81 13.25
CA ALA A 235 -15.02 4.95 13.17
C ALA A 235 -14.58 6.03 12.16
N LYS A 236 -15.26 6.14 11.01
CA LYS A 236 -15.02 7.23 10.03
C LYS A 236 -15.15 8.61 10.66
N LYS A 237 -16.23 8.86 11.40
CA LYS A 237 -16.48 10.17 12.03
C LYS A 237 -15.45 10.49 13.10
N GLN A 238 -15.10 9.50 13.93
CA GLN A 238 -14.04 9.67 14.93
C GLN A 238 -12.70 9.99 14.28
N PHE A 239 -12.36 9.30 13.20
CA PHE A 239 -11.12 9.52 12.46
C PHE A 239 -11.08 10.90 11.77
N VAL A 240 -12.14 11.29 11.07
CA VAL A 240 -12.26 12.63 10.47
C VAL A 240 -12.18 13.71 11.55
N SER A 241 -12.85 13.53 12.69
CA SER A 241 -12.76 14.47 13.81
C SER A 241 -11.33 14.60 14.34
N ALA A 242 -10.58 13.49 14.43
CA ALA A 242 -9.16 13.54 14.79
C ALA A 242 -8.33 14.34 13.79
N LEU A 243 -8.52 14.14 12.47
CA LEU A 243 -7.82 14.92 11.43
C LEU A 243 -8.13 16.42 11.51
N VAL A 244 -9.40 16.78 11.72
CA VAL A 244 -9.83 18.18 11.88
C VAL A 244 -9.15 18.81 13.09
N ARG A 245 -9.06 18.09 14.21
CA ARG A 245 -8.38 18.56 15.42
C ARG A 245 -6.87 18.68 15.21
N ILE A 246 -6.24 17.72 14.53
CA ILE A 246 -4.81 17.79 14.17
C ILE A 246 -4.51 19.08 13.38
N LYS A 247 -5.34 19.39 12.37
CA LYS A 247 -5.19 20.62 11.59
C LYS A 247 -5.43 21.87 12.44
N ASN A 248 -6.57 21.95 13.13
CA ASN A 248 -7.01 23.18 13.80
C ASN A 248 -6.30 23.47 15.13
N GLU A 249 -5.96 22.43 15.90
CA GLU A 249 -5.34 22.58 17.24
C GLU A 249 -3.81 22.53 17.17
N LEU A 250 -3.24 21.72 16.26
CA LEU A 250 -1.78 21.51 16.16
C LEU A 250 -1.14 22.25 14.97
N GLY A 251 -1.94 22.76 14.02
CA GLY A 251 -1.43 23.46 12.84
C GLY A 251 -0.74 22.56 11.80
N VAL A 252 -0.90 21.24 11.93
CA VAL A 252 -0.30 20.25 11.02
C VAL A 252 -1.06 20.21 9.71
N SER A 253 -0.34 20.18 8.59
CA SER A 253 -0.96 20.09 7.26
C SER A 253 -1.47 18.68 7.00
N VAL A 254 -2.61 18.52 6.34
CA VAL A 254 -3.22 17.21 6.08
C VAL A 254 -3.47 17.07 4.58
N LEU A 255 -2.85 16.06 3.96
CA LEU A 255 -3.13 15.65 2.59
C LEU A 255 -3.75 14.27 2.60
N VAL A 256 -5.01 14.16 2.21
CA VAL A 256 -5.77 12.90 2.24
C VAL A 256 -6.29 12.55 0.86
N SER A 257 -6.08 11.31 0.40
CA SER A 257 -6.81 10.77 -0.75
C SER A 257 -8.05 10.02 -0.28
N GLU A 258 -9.17 10.18 -0.99
CA GLU A 258 -10.38 9.41 -0.74
C GLU A 258 -11.13 9.11 -2.04
N HIS A 259 -11.86 8.00 -2.04
CA HIS A 259 -12.81 7.63 -3.08
C HIS A 259 -14.23 8.12 -2.80
N ASN A 260 -14.65 8.13 -1.54
CA ASN A 260 -15.91 8.73 -1.13
C ASN A 260 -15.60 9.85 -0.14
N ALA A 261 -15.67 11.08 -0.63
CA ALA A 261 -15.30 12.26 0.11
C ALA A 261 -16.44 12.85 0.96
N GLU A 262 -17.66 12.29 0.94
CA GLU A 262 -18.84 12.91 1.55
C GLU A 262 -18.64 13.34 3.03
N GLU A 263 -17.97 12.51 3.83
CA GLU A 263 -17.75 12.79 5.27
C GLU A 263 -16.56 13.74 5.53
N ILE A 264 -15.59 13.84 4.61
CA ILE A 264 -14.36 14.64 4.80
C ILE A 264 -14.40 15.99 4.07
N LEU A 265 -15.11 16.07 2.96
CA LEU A 265 -15.26 17.25 2.09
C LEU A 265 -15.67 18.53 2.84
N PRO A 266 -16.57 18.50 3.85
CA PRO A 266 -16.94 19.72 4.58
C PRO A 266 -15.75 20.42 5.22
N PHE A 267 -14.73 19.67 5.64
CA PHE A 267 -13.63 20.15 6.45
C PHE A 267 -12.37 20.53 5.66
N THR A 268 -12.36 20.24 4.36
CA THR A 268 -11.20 20.49 3.49
C THR A 268 -11.20 21.93 3.00
N ASP A 269 -10.01 22.51 2.83
CA ASP A 269 -9.82 23.87 2.34
C ASP A 269 -9.69 23.89 0.81
N ARG A 270 -9.03 22.87 0.25
CA ARG A 270 -8.60 22.80 -1.15
C ARG A 270 -8.79 21.39 -1.70
N ILE A 271 -9.14 21.29 -2.98
CA ILE A 271 -9.34 20.01 -3.66
C ILE A 271 -8.38 19.92 -4.84
N ILE A 272 -7.65 18.81 -4.90
CA ILE A 272 -6.81 18.42 -6.02
C ILE A 272 -7.50 17.25 -6.74
N VAL A 273 -7.72 17.40 -8.03
CA VAL A 273 -8.31 16.36 -8.88
C VAL A 273 -7.27 15.77 -9.81
N MET A 274 -7.03 14.48 -9.66
CA MET A 274 -6.14 13.71 -10.54
C MET A 274 -6.93 12.87 -11.53
N SER A 275 -6.55 12.98 -12.81
CA SER A 275 -7.05 12.13 -13.88
C SER A 275 -5.91 11.74 -14.82
N LYS A 276 -5.83 10.46 -15.16
CA LYS A 276 -4.81 9.91 -16.09
C LYS A 276 -3.37 10.32 -15.77
N GLY A 277 -3.02 10.36 -14.47
CA GLY A 277 -1.68 10.71 -14.04
C GLY A 277 -1.37 12.21 -14.06
N LYS A 278 -2.34 13.08 -14.34
CA LYS A 278 -2.21 14.55 -14.35
C LYS A 278 -3.09 15.19 -13.29
N VAL A 279 -2.68 16.36 -12.80
CA VAL A 279 -3.56 17.24 -12.03
C VAL A 279 -4.42 18.04 -13.02
N VAL A 280 -5.73 17.86 -12.95
CA VAL A 280 -6.69 18.57 -13.83
C VAL A 280 -7.29 19.78 -13.14
N THR A 281 -7.41 19.74 -11.82
CA THR A 281 -7.92 20.84 -11.01
C THR A 281 -7.14 20.90 -9.71
N ASP A 282 -6.80 22.11 -9.30
CA ASP A 282 -6.13 22.42 -8.07
C ASP A 282 -6.62 23.79 -7.61
N ASP A 283 -7.64 23.80 -6.74
CA ASP A 283 -8.34 25.04 -6.38
C ASP A 283 -8.99 24.92 -5.00
N GLU A 284 -9.41 26.06 -4.45
CA GLU A 284 -10.23 26.17 -3.24
C GLU A 284 -11.51 25.35 -3.40
N LYS A 285 -11.97 24.72 -2.31
CA LYS A 285 -13.05 23.71 -2.29
C LYS A 285 -14.23 24.06 -3.19
N TYR A 286 -14.84 25.24 -3.05
CA TYR A 286 -16.03 25.58 -3.82
C TYR A 286 -15.71 25.88 -5.29
N SER A 287 -14.56 26.48 -5.57
CA SER A 287 -14.09 26.77 -6.93
C SER A 287 -13.76 25.48 -7.69
N ALA A 288 -13.10 24.53 -7.03
CA ALA A 288 -12.82 23.20 -7.55
C ALA A 288 -14.12 22.43 -7.88
N ILE A 289 -15.12 22.42 -6.99
CA ILE A 289 -16.40 21.72 -7.27
C ILE A 289 -17.10 22.28 -8.52
N LYS A 290 -16.95 23.58 -8.81
CA LYS A 290 -17.49 24.20 -10.04
C LYS A 290 -16.74 23.75 -11.29
N SER A 291 -15.41 23.67 -11.21
CA SER A 291 -14.55 23.37 -12.37
C SER A 291 -14.56 21.90 -12.76
N ILE A 292 -14.80 20.99 -11.80
CA ILE A 292 -14.88 19.54 -12.06
C ILE A 292 -15.96 19.28 -13.11
N LYS A 293 -15.63 18.38 -14.06
CA LYS A 293 -16.52 17.94 -15.13
C LYS A 293 -16.84 16.45 -14.97
N ASN A 294 -16.03 15.57 -15.55
CA ASN A 294 -16.25 14.13 -15.60
C ASN A 294 -15.02 13.32 -15.14
N GLU A 295 -13.99 14.02 -14.66
CA GLU A 295 -12.74 13.46 -14.17
C GLU A 295 -12.96 12.56 -12.96
N VAL A 296 -13.96 12.89 -12.13
CA VAL A 296 -14.39 12.15 -10.95
C VAL A 296 -15.89 11.90 -11.05
N PRO A 297 -16.38 10.68 -10.75
CA PRO A 297 -17.81 10.44 -10.55
C PRO A 297 -18.38 11.41 -9.49
N TRP A 298 -19.46 12.12 -9.81
CA TRP A 298 -20.02 13.10 -8.87
C TRP A 298 -20.50 12.48 -7.55
N GLY A 299 -20.91 11.21 -7.58
CA GLY A 299 -21.23 10.44 -6.37
C GLY A 299 -20.05 10.24 -5.42
N ASP A 300 -18.80 10.23 -5.92
CA ASP A 300 -17.58 10.14 -5.09
C ASP A 300 -17.40 11.40 -4.23
N LEU A 301 -17.95 12.54 -4.66
CA LEU A 301 -17.94 13.79 -3.88
C LEU A 301 -19.11 13.88 -2.88
N GLY A 302 -20.01 12.91 -2.88
CA GLY A 302 -21.17 12.83 -1.98
C GLY A 302 -22.50 13.18 -2.65
N VAL A 303 -23.59 12.77 -2.00
CA VAL A 303 -24.94 12.84 -2.54
C VAL A 303 -25.37 14.29 -2.81
N THR A 304 -25.00 15.22 -1.94
CA THR A 304 -25.40 16.63 -2.06
C THR A 304 -24.79 17.29 -3.29
N VAL A 305 -23.50 17.03 -3.55
CA VAL A 305 -22.78 17.55 -4.71
C VAL A 305 -23.32 16.94 -6.01
N ASN A 306 -23.62 15.64 -6.01
CA ASN A 306 -24.22 14.98 -7.17
C ASN A 306 -25.60 15.55 -7.52
N VAL A 307 -26.48 15.72 -6.52
CA VAL A 307 -27.80 16.34 -6.71
C VAL A 307 -27.65 17.78 -7.21
N PHE A 308 -26.77 18.57 -6.60
CA PHE A 308 -26.46 19.95 -7.01
C PHE A 308 -26.11 20.07 -8.49
N LYS A 309 -25.17 19.25 -8.97
CA LYS A 309 -24.71 19.27 -10.36
C LYS A 309 -25.84 18.95 -11.33
N SER A 310 -26.73 18.04 -10.94
CA SER A 310 -27.82 17.53 -11.76
C SER A 310 -29.01 18.48 -11.91
N VAL A 311 -29.18 19.40 -10.95
CA VAL A 311 -30.27 20.40 -10.93
C VAL A 311 -29.79 21.83 -11.23
N ASN A 312 -28.49 22.01 -11.49
CA ASN A 312 -27.85 23.28 -11.83
C ASN A 312 -28.19 24.43 -10.86
N SER A 313 -28.15 24.15 -9.56
CA SER A 313 -28.37 25.14 -8.49
C SER A 313 -27.26 26.21 -8.49
N LYS A 314 -27.53 27.38 -7.88
CA LYS A 314 -26.54 28.45 -7.70
C LYS A 314 -25.63 28.22 -6.49
N THR A 315 -26.12 27.54 -5.46
CA THR A 315 -25.41 27.28 -4.20
C THR A 315 -24.87 25.85 -4.19
N ILE A 316 -23.59 25.68 -3.85
CA ILE A 316 -22.92 24.37 -3.78
C ILE A 316 -23.07 23.82 -2.36
N PRO A 317 -23.83 22.73 -2.17
CA PRO A 317 -23.98 22.12 -0.86
C PRO A 317 -22.91 21.05 -0.64
N VAL A 318 -21.99 21.32 0.29
CA VAL A 318 -20.99 20.33 0.74
C VAL A 318 -21.47 19.58 1.98
N THR A 319 -22.53 20.03 2.65
CA THR A 319 -23.16 19.33 3.77
C THR A 319 -24.62 18.95 3.50
N ILE A 320 -25.13 17.95 4.22
CA ILE A 320 -26.55 17.58 4.18
C ILE A 320 -27.45 18.76 4.58
N ALA A 321 -27.02 19.59 5.53
CA ALA A 321 -27.78 20.77 5.98
C ALA A 321 -27.91 21.80 4.83
N GLU A 322 -26.80 22.16 4.19
CA GLU A 322 -26.82 23.05 3.02
C GLU A 322 -27.63 22.46 1.87
N GLY A 323 -27.54 21.14 1.65
CA GLY A 323 -28.31 20.42 0.65
C GLY A 323 -29.81 20.53 0.90
N ARG A 324 -30.25 20.42 2.16
CA ARG A 324 -31.66 20.60 2.55
C ARG A 324 -32.13 22.03 2.28
N THR A 325 -31.34 23.04 2.64
CA THR A 325 -31.64 24.45 2.33
C THR A 325 -31.76 24.68 0.82
N MET A 326 -30.88 24.05 0.02
CA MET A 326 -30.99 24.09 -1.45
C MET A 326 -32.31 23.47 -1.92
N LEU A 327 -32.72 22.32 -1.39
CA LEU A 327 -33.97 21.66 -1.80
C LEU A 327 -35.22 22.51 -1.56
N GLU A 328 -35.24 23.42 -0.58
CA GLU A 328 -36.39 24.31 -0.33
C GLU A 328 -36.82 25.07 -1.58
N SER A 329 -35.86 25.52 -2.38
CA SER A 329 -36.06 26.34 -3.59
C SER A 329 -36.62 25.62 -4.83
N PHE A 330 -36.73 24.29 -4.82
CA PHE A 330 -37.16 23.51 -5.99
C PHE A 330 -38.59 22.99 -5.83
N GLU A 331 -39.30 22.77 -6.93
CA GLU A 331 -40.55 22.02 -6.93
C GLU A 331 -40.25 20.51 -6.83
N LYS A 332 -41.00 19.78 -6.00
CA LYS A 332 -40.72 18.36 -5.69
C LYS A 332 -41.87 17.48 -6.15
N LYS A 333 -41.56 16.38 -6.84
CA LYS A 333 -42.51 15.30 -7.13
C LYS A 333 -42.38 14.17 -6.11
N GLU A 334 -43.50 13.52 -5.80
CA GLU A 334 -43.48 12.31 -4.98
C GLU A 334 -42.90 11.14 -5.79
N VAL A 335 -42.02 10.36 -5.16
CA VAL A 335 -41.47 9.15 -5.77
C VAL A 335 -42.50 8.04 -5.65
N GLN A 336 -43.07 7.62 -6.79
CA GLN A 336 -43.95 6.46 -6.84
C GLN A 336 -43.14 5.17 -6.70
N TYR A 337 -43.58 4.30 -5.79
CA TYR A 337 -42.95 3.01 -5.54
C TYR A 337 -44.01 1.92 -5.38
N THR A 338 -43.82 0.80 -6.09
CA THR A 338 -44.59 -0.42 -5.92
C THR A 338 -43.74 -1.47 -5.23
N SER A 339 -44.25 -2.04 -4.13
CA SER A 339 -43.59 -3.14 -3.42
C SER A 339 -43.56 -4.38 -4.30
N ALA A 340 -42.39 -5.05 -4.37
CA ALA A 340 -42.26 -6.30 -5.10
C ALA A 340 -43.14 -7.41 -4.48
N PRO A 341 -43.67 -8.35 -5.29
CA PRO A 341 -44.49 -9.45 -4.79
C PRO A 341 -43.70 -10.40 -3.88
N LYS A 342 -44.39 -11.00 -2.90
CA LYS A 342 -43.81 -11.96 -1.96
C LYS A 342 -43.49 -13.28 -2.68
N LYS A 343 -42.23 -13.71 -2.63
CA LYS A 343 -41.71 -14.97 -3.20
C LYS A 343 -41.54 -16.03 -2.09
N GLU A 344 -41.44 -17.31 -2.48
CA GLU A 344 -41.19 -18.44 -1.57
C GLU A 344 -39.83 -18.32 -0.85
N ALA A 345 -39.76 -18.81 0.39
CA ALA A 345 -38.54 -18.83 1.19
C ALA A 345 -37.58 -19.95 0.73
N VAL A 346 -36.32 -19.60 0.48
CA VAL A 346 -35.24 -20.51 0.07
C VAL A 346 -34.29 -20.82 1.22
N ILE A 347 -34.10 -19.86 2.13
CA ILE A 347 -33.38 -20.04 3.38
C ILE A 347 -34.33 -19.70 4.53
N THR A 348 -34.41 -20.59 5.51
CA THR A 348 -35.12 -20.35 6.77
C THR A 348 -34.17 -20.60 7.93
N VAL A 349 -34.04 -19.61 8.80
CA VAL A 349 -33.25 -19.68 10.03
C VAL A 349 -34.18 -19.48 11.21
N ARG A 350 -34.10 -20.39 12.19
CA ARG A 350 -34.90 -20.34 13.42
C ARG A 350 -34.02 -20.50 14.65
N GLU A 351 -34.23 -19.62 15.63
CA GLU A 351 -33.56 -19.62 16.94
C GLU A 351 -32.04 -19.85 16.84
N LEU A 352 -31.36 -19.18 15.91
CA LEU A 352 -29.94 -19.42 15.69
C LEU A 352 -29.10 -18.77 16.81
N TYR A 353 -28.37 -19.61 17.55
CA TYR A 353 -27.41 -19.19 18.57
C TYR A 353 -26.00 -19.63 18.21
N PHE A 354 -25.02 -18.75 18.43
CA PHE A 354 -23.62 -19.05 18.23
C PHE A 354 -22.70 -18.21 19.12
N ALA A 355 -21.65 -18.84 19.64
CA ALA A 355 -20.64 -18.23 20.48
C ALA A 355 -19.25 -18.80 20.14
N TYR A 356 -18.22 -17.96 20.19
CA TYR A 356 -16.83 -18.41 20.33
C TYR A 356 -16.51 -18.44 21.84
N ASP A 357 -15.73 -17.47 22.34
CA ASP A 357 -15.55 -17.26 23.79
C ASP A 357 -16.68 -16.41 24.41
N ARG A 358 -17.36 -15.63 23.57
CA ARG A 358 -18.49 -14.78 23.94
C ARG A 358 -19.67 -14.99 22.98
N PRO A 359 -20.92 -14.79 23.42
CA PRO A 359 -22.09 -14.93 22.56
C PRO A 359 -22.04 -13.89 21.43
N ILE A 360 -22.05 -14.39 20.18
CA ILE A 360 -22.03 -13.55 18.97
C ILE A 360 -23.42 -13.40 18.38
N LEU A 361 -24.18 -14.50 18.28
CA LEU A 361 -25.56 -14.50 17.76
C LEU A 361 -26.49 -15.07 18.83
N LYS A 362 -27.66 -14.44 19.00
CA LYS A 362 -28.60 -14.70 20.09
C LYS A 362 -30.02 -14.84 19.54
N GLY A 363 -30.41 -16.06 19.16
CA GLY A 363 -31.80 -16.35 18.76
C GLY A 363 -32.22 -15.61 17.50
N ILE A 364 -31.45 -15.75 16.43
CA ILE A 364 -31.75 -15.09 15.15
C ILE A 364 -32.82 -15.87 14.38
N ASP A 365 -33.86 -15.14 13.94
CA ASP A 365 -34.97 -15.63 13.12
C ASP A 365 -35.12 -14.79 11.85
N PHE A 366 -35.04 -15.44 10.68
CA PHE A 366 -35.31 -14.77 9.40
C PHE A 366 -35.53 -15.75 8.24
N ASP A 367 -36.15 -15.23 7.19
CA ASP A 367 -36.39 -15.89 5.91
C ASP A 367 -35.77 -15.09 4.75
N VAL A 368 -35.13 -15.80 3.82
CA VAL A 368 -34.65 -15.22 2.56
C VAL A 368 -35.43 -15.84 1.42
N LYS A 369 -35.99 -14.99 0.56
CA LYS A 369 -36.89 -15.37 -0.52
C LYS A 369 -36.14 -15.60 -1.83
N LYS A 370 -36.68 -16.47 -2.68
CA LYS A 370 -36.07 -16.83 -3.97
C LYS A 370 -35.89 -15.61 -4.85
N GLY A 371 -34.70 -15.37 -5.40
CA GLY A 371 -34.49 -14.30 -6.37
C GLY A 371 -34.60 -12.89 -5.77
N GLU A 372 -34.37 -12.72 -4.47
CA GLU A 372 -34.21 -11.41 -3.83
C GLU A 372 -32.73 -11.16 -3.48
N ILE A 373 -32.37 -9.88 -3.36
CA ILE A 373 -31.13 -9.44 -2.70
C ILE A 373 -31.47 -9.08 -1.26
N PHE A 374 -31.04 -9.90 -0.30
CA PHE A 374 -31.20 -9.66 1.14
C PHE A 374 -29.91 -9.09 1.71
N ALA A 375 -29.96 -7.85 2.21
CA ALA A 375 -28.80 -7.17 2.79
C ALA A 375 -28.81 -7.22 4.32
N ILE A 376 -27.72 -7.73 4.89
CA ILE A 376 -27.46 -7.75 6.32
C ILE A 376 -26.50 -6.61 6.64
N THR A 377 -27.02 -5.61 7.33
CA THR A 377 -26.31 -4.37 7.69
C THR A 377 -25.99 -4.33 9.17
N GLY A 378 -25.02 -3.50 9.57
CA GLY A 378 -24.64 -3.32 10.96
C GLY A 378 -23.18 -2.90 11.14
N LEU A 379 -22.79 -2.58 12.36
CA LEU A 379 -21.43 -2.16 12.71
C LEU A 379 -20.42 -3.32 12.59
N ASN A 380 -19.14 -2.99 12.50
CA ASN A 380 -18.08 -3.98 12.57
C ASN A 380 -18.14 -4.72 13.91
N GLY A 381 -17.90 -6.03 13.89
CA GLY A 381 -17.99 -6.87 15.08
C GLY A 381 -19.42 -7.24 15.54
N SER A 382 -20.48 -6.86 14.81
CA SER A 382 -21.86 -7.24 15.18
C SER A 382 -22.24 -8.70 14.89
N GLY A 383 -21.36 -9.48 14.26
CA GLY A 383 -21.58 -10.89 13.93
C GLY A 383 -21.99 -11.20 12.49
N LYS A 384 -21.94 -10.21 11.57
CA LYS A 384 -22.42 -10.35 10.18
C LYS A 384 -21.69 -11.44 9.39
N SER A 385 -20.35 -11.39 9.38
CA SER A 385 -19.52 -12.39 8.69
C SER A 385 -19.64 -13.78 9.33
N THR A 386 -19.79 -13.83 10.66
CA THR A 386 -20.07 -15.07 11.39
C THR A 386 -21.41 -15.67 10.97
N LEU A 387 -22.45 -14.86 10.81
CA LEU A 387 -23.76 -15.30 10.32
C LEU A 387 -23.66 -15.86 8.89
N LEU A 388 -22.92 -15.22 7.98
CA LEU A 388 -22.68 -15.78 6.64
C LEU A 388 -21.91 -17.10 6.67
N ALA A 389 -20.89 -17.22 7.53
CA ALA A 389 -20.11 -18.45 7.67
C ALA A 389 -20.96 -19.62 8.19
N LEU A 390 -21.92 -19.36 9.10
CA LEU A 390 -22.91 -20.33 9.56
C LEU A 390 -23.88 -20.74 8.44
N LEU A 391 -24.37 -19.77 7.66
CA LEU A 391 -25.23 -20.06 6.50
C LEU A 391 -24.51 -20.87 5.43
N ALA A 392 -23.21 -20.64 5.25
CA ALA A 392 -22.35 -21.38 4.33
C ALA A 392 -22.00 -22.80 4.84
N GLY A 393 -22.28 -23.11 6.10
CA GLY A 393 -21.87 -24.37 6.73
C GLY A 393 -20.36 -24.49 6.98
N ILE A 394 -19.61 -23.38 6.92
CA ILE A 394 -18.18 -23.34 7.23
C ILE A 394 -17.96 -23.54 8.74
N ILE A 395 -18.90 -23.00 9.53
CA ILE A 395 -18.92 -23.11 10.98
C ILE A 395 -20.23 -23.78 11.38
N GLN A 396 -20.20 -24.63 12.41
CA GLN A 396 -21.41 -25.25 12.95
C GLN A 396 -22.05 -24.36 14.01
N ASN A 397 -23.38 -24.31 13.99
CA ASN A 397 -24.14 -23.56 14.99
C ASN A 397 -24.15 -24.29 16.35
N TYR A 398 -24.28 -23.52 17.43
CA TYR A 398 -24.40 -24.09 18.78
C TYR A 398 -25.83 -24.60 19.04
N SER A 399 -26.82 -23.82 18.62
CA SER A 399 -28.24 -24.17 18.68
C SER A 399 -29.00 -23.50 17.53
N GLY A 400 -30.24 -23.93 17.30
CA GLY A 400 -31.10 -23.46 16.21
C GLY A 400 -31.07 -24.34 14.96
N LYS A 401 -31.90 -24.00 13.98
CA LYS A 401 -32.04 -24.75 12.72
C LYS A 401 -31.87 -23.83 11.51
N ILE A 402 -30.96 -24.21 10.62
CA ILE A 402 -30.78 -23.59 9.30
C ILE A 402 -31.28 -24.58 8.26
N SER A 403 -32.25 -24.16 7.44
CA SER A 403 -32.77 -24.94 6.32
C SER A 403 -32.49 -24.18 5.03
N THR A 404 -31.79 -24.82 4.09
CA THR A 404 -31.44 -24.26 2.79
C THR A 404 -31.95 -25.16 1.67
N ASN A 405 -32.49 -24.58 0.61
CA ASN A 405 -32.97 -25.32 -0.56
C ASN A 405 -32.25 -24.85 -1.84
N GLY A 406 -31.18 -25.54 -2.22
CA GLY A 406 -30.38 -25.24 -3.41
C GLY A 406 -28.88 -25.23 -3.15
N LYS A 407 -28.09 -25.10 -4.21
CA LYS A 407 -26.63 -25.00 -4.11
C LYS A 407 -26.21 -23.60 -3.69
N LEU A 408 -25.22 -23.51 -2.81
CA LEU A 408 -24.75 -22.25 -2.26
C LEU A 408 -23.28 -22.01 -2.64
N ALA A 409 -22.94 -20.76 -2.95
CA ALA A 409 -21.56 -20.31 -3.08
C ALA A 409 -21.29 -19.16 -2.12
N TYR A 410 -20.14 -19.22 -1.43
CA TYR A 410 -19.69 -18.20 -0.49
C TYR A 410 -18.50 -17.43 -1.07
N ILE A 411 -18.60 -16.11 -1.03
CA ILE A 411 -17.55 -15.17 -1.42
C ILE A 411 -17.06 -14.50 -0.13
N PRO A 412 -15.82 -14.77 0.31
CA PRO A 412 -15.24 -14.20 1.52
C PRO A 412 -14.92 -12.71 1.37
N GLN A 413 -14.70 -12.04 2.50
CA GLN A 413 -14.35 -10.61 2.56
C GLN A 413 -13.03 -10.29 1.85
N ASP A 414 -12.05 -11.18 1.91
CA ASP A 414 -10.85 -11.09 1.08
C ASP A 414 -10.92 -12.13 -0.05
N PRO A 415 -11.15 -11.71 -1.30
CA PRO A 415 -11.31 -12.62 -2.41
C PRO A 415 -10.02 -13.37 -2.79
N HIS A 416 -8.84 -12.92 -2.36
CA HIS A 416 -7.58 -13.60 -2.67
C HIS A 416 -7.58 -15.05 -2.19
N PHE A 417 -8.28 -15.35 -1.09
CA PHE A 417 -8.42 -16.71 -0.56
C PHE A 417 -9.16 -17.66 -1.49
N MET A 418 -9.89 -17.14 -2.48
CA MET A 418 -10.54 -17.98 -3.49
C MET A 418 -9.57 -18.47 -4.56
N PHE A 419 -8.39 -17.87 -4.73
CA PHE A 419 -7.48 -18.18 -5.84
C PHE A 419 -6.23 -18.92 -5.37
N SER A 420 -5.84 -19.94 -6.13
CA SER A 420 -4.73 -20.86 -5.85
C SER A 420 -3.68 -20.89 -6.98
N SER A 421 -4.09 -20.54 -8.20
CA SER A 421 -3.28 -20.50 -9.41
C SER A 421 -2.66 -19.13 -9.63
N ASP A 422 -1.52 -19.12 -10.32
CA ASP A 422 -0.83 -17.89 -10.72
C ASP A 422 -1.51 -17.13 -11.88
N VAL A 423 -2.52 -17.72 -12.52
CA VAL A 423 -3.27 -17.15 -13.65
C VAL A 423 -4.74 -17.52 -13.48
N LEU A 424 -5.63 -16.55 -13.64
CA LEU A 424 -7.08 -16.73 -13.47
C LEU A 424 -7.68 -17.77 -14.43
N GLU A 425 -7.18 -17.88 -15.65
CA GLU A 425 -7.64 -18.86 -16.65
C GLU A 425 -7.51 -20.31 -16.15
N ASN A 426 -6.50 -20.59 -15.32
CA ASN A 426 -6.27 -21.91 -14.74
C ASN A 426 -7.21 -22.24 -13.57
N GLU A 427 -8.09 -21.31 -13.16
CA GLU A 427 -9.02 -21.47 -12.03
C GLU A 427 -10.38 -22.04 -12.45
N GLY A 428 -10.60 -22.30 -13.74
CA GLY A 428 -11.89 -22.81 -14.25
C GLY A 428 -13.01 -21.79 -14.12
N ILE A 429 -12.70 -20.50 -14.36
CA ILE A 429 -13.66 -19.40 -14.23
C ILE A 429 -14.62 -19.39 -15.41
N ASP A 430 -15.92 -19.36 -15.12
CA ASP A 430 -16.98 -19.11 -16.09
C ASP A 430 -17.18 -17.60 -16.27
N ASP A 431 -16.77 -17.09 -17.43
CA ASP A 431 -16.86 -15.66 -17.76
C ASP A 431 -18.14 -15.28 -18.54
N THR A 432 -19.13 -16.16 -18.61
CA THR A 432 -20.37 -15.88 -19.36
C THR A 432 -21.15 -14.66 -18.87
N ASP A 433 -21.01 -14.30 -17.59
CA ASP A 433 -21.77 -13.22 -16.96
C ASP A 433 -20.96 -12.00 -16.52
N THR A 434 -19.63 -12.10 -16.50
CA THR A 434 -18.73 -11.15 -15.83
C THR A 434 -17.82 -10.32 -16.75
N GLU A 435 -17.76 -10.63 -18.05
CA GLU A 435 -17.02 -9.86 -19.07
C GLU A 435 -15.54 -9.57 -18.70
N LEU A 436 -14.84 -10.53 -18.07
CA LEU A 436 -13.44 -10.43 -17.63
C LEU A 436 -12.46 -10.36 -18.81
N GLY A 437 -12.72 -11.07 -19.91
CA GLY A 437 -11.92 -10.97 -21.14
C GLY A 437 -10.42 -11.22 -20.91
N ASP A 438 -9.57 -10.25 -21.28
CA ASP A 438 -8.11 -10.37 -21.14
C ASP A 438 -7.62 -10.42 -19.68
N ILE A 439 -8.44 -10.05 -18.70
CA ILE A 439 -8.11 -10.11 -17.28
C ILE A 439 -7.84 -11.56 -16.84
N LEU A 440 -8.46 -12.55 -17.50
CA LEU A 440 -8.24 -13.97 -17.21
C LEU A 440 -6.77 -14.42 -17.37
N LYS A 441 -5.98 -13.70 -18.18
CA LYS A 441 -4.55 -13.99 -18.39
C LYS A 441 -3.66 -13.42 -17.29
N LEU A 442 -4.22 -12.63 -16.37
CA LEU A 442 -3.49 -11.96 -15.29
C LEU A 442 -3.45 -12.81 -14.03
N ASN A 443 -2.49 -12.51 -13.18
CA ASN A 443 -2.40 -13.07 -11.84
C ASN A 443 -3.45 -12.40 -10.92
N PRO A 444 -4.16 -13.16 -10.07
CA PRO A 444 -5.13 -12.60 -9.12
C PRO A 444 -4.57 -11.47 -8.24
N TYR A 445 -3.31 -11.57 -7.84
CA TYR A 445 -2.64 -10.59 -6.97
C TYR A 445 -2.21 -9.30 -7.70
N ASP A 446 -2.32 -9.27 -9.04
CA ASP A 446 -1.99 -8.10 -9.87
C ASP A 446 -3.25 -7.31 -10.28
N LEU A 447 -4.44 -7.78 -9.91
CA LEU A 447 -5.72 -7.16 -10.26
C LEU A 447 -6.04 -5.97 -9.36
N SER A 448 -6.80 -5.00 -9.89
CA SER A 448 -7.45 -4.01 -9.03
C SER A 448 -8.54 -4.67 -8.18
N GLY A 449 -8.89 -4.07 -7.03
CA GLY A 449 -9.89 -4.63 -6.13
C GLY A 449 -11.24 -4.92 -6.81
N GLY A 450 -11.69 -4.05 -7.72
CA GLY A 450 -12.93 -4.25 -8.47
C GLY A 450 -12.85 -5.41 -9.47
N GLU A 451 -11.71 -5.54 -10.16
CA GLU A 451 -11.45 -6.66 -11.09
C GLU A 451 -11.36 -7.99 -10.33
N LEU A 452 -10.64 -8.00 -9.20
CA LEU A 452 -10.52 -9.16 -8.33
C LEU A 452 -11.88 -9.62 -7.80
N GLN A 453 -12.70 -8.69 -7.34
CA GLN A 453 -14.05 -9.01 -6.84
C GLN A 453 -14.95 -9.57 -7.94
N THR A 454 -14.85 -9.01 -9.15
CA THR A 454 -15.59 -9.50 -10.32
C THR A 454 -15.14 -10.92 -10.68
N ALA A 455 -13.83 -11.19 -10.68
CA ALA A 455 -13.27 -12.51 -10.89
C ALA A 455 -13.70 -13.52 -9.80
N ALA A 456 -13.84 -13.07 -8.55
CA ALA A 456 -14.30 -13.91 -7.45
C ALA A 456 -15.78 -14.28 -7.59
N ILE A 457 -16.62 -13.34 -8.03
CA ILE A 457 -18.02 -13.62 -8.38
C ILE A 457 -18.07 -14.61 -9.55
N ALA A 458 -17.27 -14.40 -10.60
CA ALA A 458 -17.20 -15.32 -11.74
C ALA A 458 -16.82 -16.74 -11.31
N LYS A 459 -15.79 -16.87 -10.46
CA LYS A 459 -15.37 -18.16 -9.89
C LYS A 459 -16.47 -18.81 -9.06
N ALA A 460 -17.20 -18.03 -8.26
CA ALA A 460 -18.35 -18.54 -7.50
C ALA A 460 -19.47 -19.03 -8.43
N LEU A 461 -19.70 -18.35 -9.56
CA LEU A 461 -20.70 -18.72 -10.56
C LEU A 461 -20.36 -20.00 -11.32
N SER A 462 -19.07 -20.37 -11.45
CA SER A 462 -18.64 -21.65 -12.04
C SER A 462 -19.23 -22.88 -11.33
N LEU A 463 -19.63 -22.76 -10.06
CA LEU A 463 -20.30 -23.83 -9.31
C LEU A 463 -21.80 -23.97 -9.64
N HIS A 464 -22.31 -23.11 -10.53
CA HIS A 464 -23.72 -22.93 -10.83
C HIS A 464 -24.62 -22.85 -9.58
N PRO A 465 -24.31 -21.96 -8.60
CA PRO A 465 -25.04 -21.87 -7.34
C PRO A 465 -26.45 -21.31 -7.55
N ASP A 466 -27.42 -21.72 -6.73
CA ASP A 466 -28.75 -21.09 -6.65
C ASP A 466 -28.75 -19.88 -5.72
N ILE A 467 -27.84 -19.90 -4.73
CA ILE A 467 -27.71 -18.91 -3.66
C ILE A 467 -26.27 -18.42 -3.60
N ILE A 468 -26.08 -17.10 -3.59
CA ILE A 468 -24.78 -16.45 -3.47
C ILE A 468 -24.73 -15.72 -2.13
N LEU A 469 -23.77 -16.07 -1.30
CA LEU A 469 -23.44 -15.38 -0.06
C LEU A 469 -22.21 -14.52 -0.30
N ALA A 470 -22.32 -13.20 -0.15
CA ALA A 470 -21.20 -12.28 -0.38
C ALA A 470 -20.91 -11.44 0.86
N ASP A 471 -19.70 -11.59 1.41
CA ASP A 471 -19.25 -10.88 2.60
C ASP A 471 -18.51 -9.59 2.20
N GLU A 472 -19.12 -8.44 2.43
CA GLU A 472 -18.62 -7.11 2.04
C GLU A 472 -18.07 -6.99 0.60
N PRO A 473 -18.85 -7.37 -0.43
CA PRO A 473 -18.38 -7.40 -1.82
C PRO A 473 -18.03 -6.04 -2.42
N THR A 474 -18.21 -4.95 -1.67
CA THR A 474 -17.97 -3.58 -2.14
C THR A 474 -16.94 -2.82 -1.29
N LYS A 475 -16.29 -3.51 -0.35
CA LYS A 475 -15.28 -2.91 0.53
C LYS A 475 -14.08 -2.40 -0.27
N GLY A 476 -13.65 -1.17 0.00
CA GLY A 476 -12.47 -0.58 -0.65
C GLY A 476 -12.61 -0.36 -2.17
N LEU A 477 -13.84 -0.40 -2.71
CA LEU A 477 -14.10 -0.15 -4.13
C LEU A 477 -14.54 1.29 -4.39
N ASP A 478 -14.18 1.82 -5.56
CA ASP A 478 -14.73 3.09 -6.06
C ASP A 478 -16.19 2.97 -6.50
N CYS A 479 -16.90 4.10 -6.68
CA CYS A 479 -18.31 4.05 -7.05
C CYS A 479 -18.58 3.36 -8.40
N GLU A 480 -17.65 3.44 -9.37
CA GLU A 480 -17.80 2.78 -10.67
C GLU A 480 -17.78 1.25 -10.51
N SER A 481 -16.83 0.71 -9.73
CA SER A 481 -16.72 -0.72 -9.46
C SER A 481 -17.89 -1.22 -8.59
N LYS A 482 -18.30 -0.43 -7.59
CA LYS A 482 -19.51 -0.73 -6.79
C LYS A 482 -20.76 -0.83 -7.68
N LYS A 483 -20.91 0.10 -8.63
CA LYS A 483 -22.03 0.10 -9.58
C LYS A 483 -22.00 -1.14 -10.47
N LYS A 484 -20.85 -1.49 -11.06
CA LYS A 484 -20.68 -2.72 -11.86
C LYS A 484 -21.08 -3.97 -11.09
N ILE A 485 -20.62 -4.11 -9.84
CA ILE A 485 -20.96 -5.25 -8.99
C ILE A 485 -22.45 -5.25 -8.63
N GLY A 486 -23.00 -4.11 -8.23
CA GLY A 486 -24.44 -4.00 -7.92
C GLY A 486 -25.33 -4.36 -9.11
N ASP A 487 -24.97 -3.87 -10.30
CA ASP A 487 -25.67 -4.16 -11.55
C ASP A 487 -25.55 -5.65 -11.93
N LEU A 488 -24.37 -6.25 -11.73
CA LEU A 488 -24.15 -7.69 -11.89
C LEU A 488 -25.03 -8.51 -10.92
N LEU A 489 -25.07 -8.17 -9.64
CA LEU A 489 -25.90 -8.85 -8.65
C LEU A 489 -27.40 -8.76 -9.03
N LYS A 490 -27.87 -7.58 -9.49
CA LYS A 490 -29.24 -7.43 -10.00
C LYS A 490 -29.50 -8.21 -11.29
N LYS A 491 -28.52 -8.35 -12.18
CA LYS A 491 -28.61 -9.21 -13.37
C LYS A 491 -28.77 -10.68 -12.98
N LEU A 492 -28.01 -11.14 -11.98
CA LEU A 492 -28.09 -12.50 -11.46
C LEU A 492 -29.43 -12.81 -10.79
N THR A 493 -30.00 -11.86 -10.02
CA THR A 493 -31.33 -12.08 -9.43
C THR A 493 -32.45 -12.13 -10.46
N LYS A 494 -32.35 -11.36 -11.55
CA LYS A 494 -33.27 -11.48 -12.71
C LYS A 494 -33.17 -12.84 -13.39
N LYS A 495 -32.00 -13.50 -13.35
CA LYS A 495 -31.81 -14.89 -13.80
C LYS A 495 -32.29 -15.95 -12.78
N GLY A 496 -32.92 -15.53 -11.69
CA GLY A 496 -33.51 -16.43 -10.68
C GLY A 496 -32.58 -16.83 -9.54
N LYS A 497 -31.36 -16.28 -9.47
CA LYS A 497 -30.39 -16.51 -8.39
C LYS A 497 -30.78 -15.71 -7.14
N THR A 498 -30.54 -16.25 -5.95
CA THR A 498 -30.79 -15.54 -4.68
C THR A 498 -29.47 -15.00 -4.14
N VAL A 499 -29.43 -13.77 -3.63
CA VAL A 499 -28.20 -13.16 -3.13
C VAL A 499 -28.39 -12.68 -1.70
N ILE A 500 -27.49 -13.06 -0.80
CA ILE A 500 -27.36 -12.48 0.54
C ILE A 500 -26.06 -11.70 0.57
N ILE A 501 -26.15 -10.42 0.88
CA ILE A 501 -24.98 -9.55 1.02
C ILE A 501 -24.83 -9.13 2.48
N VAL A 502 -23.62 -9.17 2.99
CA VAL A 502 -23.24 -8.43 4.20
C VAL A 502 -22.57 -7.15 3.75
N SER A 503 -23.02 -6.00 4.26
CA SER A 503 -22.38 -4.72 3.95
C SER A 503 -22.60 -3.71 5.07
N HIS A 504 -21.61 -2.85 5.29
CA HIS A 504 -21.73 -1.68 6.17
C HIS A 504 -22.02 -0.39 5.38
N ASP A 505 -22.19 -0.47 4.05
CA ASP A 505 -22.49 0.64 3.16
C ASP A 505 -24.02 0.77 2.95
N PRO A 506 -24.69 1.72 3.63
CA PRO A 506 -26.14 1.88 3.53
C PRO A 506 -26.58 2.41 2.16
N ASP A 507 -25.76 3.20 1.47
CA ASP A 507 -26.09 3.76 0.15
C ASP A 507 -26.10 2.66 -0.92
N PHE A 508 -25.13 1.74 -0.87
CA PHE A 508 -25.13 0.55 -1.73
C PHE A 508 -26.34 -0.34 -1.46
N CYS A 509 -26.67 -0.60 -0.19
CA CYS A 509 -27.83 -1.42 0.17
C CYS A 509 -29.15 -0.74 -0.27
N ALA A 510 -29.27 0.58 -0.11
CA ALA A 510 -30.46 1.32 -0.53
C ALA A 510 -30.71 1.23 -2.04
N LYS A 511 -29.63 1.19 -2.84
CA LYS A 511 -29.71 1.12 -4.30
C LYS A 511 -29.99 -0.29 -4.84
N TYR A 512 -29.39 -1.31 -4.24
CA TYR A 512 -29.38 -2.66 -4.82
C TYR A 512 -30.13 -3.73 -4.03
N ALA A 513 -30.34 -3.57 -2.73
CA ALA A 513 -31.04 -4.59 -1.93
C ALA A 513 -32.56 -4.51 -2.14
N ASP A 514 -33.25 -5.65 -2.08
CA ASP A 514 -34.72 -5.71 -2.07
C ASP A 514 -35.26 -5.65 -0.63
N ARG A 515 -34.55 -6.28 0.30
CA ARG A 515 -34.81 -6.24 1.75
C ARG A 515 -33.52 -6.00 2.52
N CYS A 516 -33.62 -5.28 3.63
CA CYS A 516 -32.52 -5.00 4.54
C CYS A 516 -32.85 -5.45 5.96
N ALA A 517 -31.84 -5.92 6.68
CA ALA A 517 -31.89 -6.17 8.11
C ALA A 517 -30.72 -5.50 8.83
N LEU A 518 -30.95 -5.04 10.07
CA LEU A 518 -29.94 -4.45 10.95
C LEU A 518 -29.56 -5.45 12.04
N LEU A 519 -28.34 -6.00 11.96
CA LEU A 519 -27.78 -6.87 12.99
C LEU A 519 -27.11 -6.02 14.08
N PHE A 520 -27.63 -6.11 15.31
CA PHE A 520 -27.14 -5.39 16.47
C PHE A 520 -27.12 -6.29 17.70
N ASN A 521 -25.98 -6.35 18.40
CA ASN A 521 -25.79 -7.15 19.62
C ASN A 521 -26.14 -8.65 19.48
N GLY A 522 -26.00 -9.21 18.29
CA GLY A 522 -26.30 -10.61 17.98
C GLY A 522 -27.76 -10.90 17.62
N GLU A 523 -28.59 -9.87 17.48
CA GLU A 523 -30.01 -9.97 17.14
C GLU A 523 -30.36 -9.07 15.94
N PHE A 524 -31.45 -9.38 15.24
CA PHE A 524 -31.98 -8.47 14.24
C PHE A 524 -32.88 -7.41 14.89
N ALA A 525 -32.37 -6.19 14.97
CA ALA A 525 -33.12 -5.06 15.53
C ALA A 525 -34.25 -4.59 14.60
N SER A 526 -34.09 -4.76 13.29
CA SER A 526 -35.09 -4.43 12.28
C SER A 526 -34.84 -5.24 11.02
N ALA A 527 -35.90 -5.69 10.36
CA ALA A 527 -35.85 -6.34 9.05
C ALA A 527 -37.10 -5.96 8.24
N ALA A 528 -36.91 -5.34 7.08
CA ALA A 528 -38.01 -4.86 6.24
C ALA A 528 -37.58 -4.75 4.78
N ASP A 529 -38.55 -4.47 3.90
CA ASP A 529 -38.25 -4.04 2.52
C ASP A 529 -37.35 -2.80 2.56
N THR A 530 -36.37 -2.74 1.66
CA THR A 530 -35.28 -1.74 1.67
C THR A 530 -35.77 -0.31 1.88
N ARG A 531 -36.83 0.08 1.16
CA ARG A 531 -37.38 1.42 1.24
C ARG A 531 -37.97 1.70 2.62
N LYS A 532 -38.82 0.79 3.12
CA LYS A 532 -39.43 0.88 4.45
C LYS A 532 -38.35 0.93 5.53
N PHE A 533 -37.36 0.05 5.44
CA PHE A 533 -36.22 -0.03 6.35
C PHE A 533 -35.50 1.32 6.48
N PHE A 534 -35.12 1.95 5.36
CA PHE A 534 -34.38 3.22 5.40
C PHE A 534 -35.26 4.43 5.74
N THR A 535 -36.54 4.44 5.36
CA THR A 535 -37.42 5.58 5.68
C THR A 535 -37.89 5.59 7.13
N GLU A 536 -38.09 4.42 7.75
CA GLU A 536 -38.55 4.30 9.15
C GLU A 536 -37.40 4.45 10.15
N ASN A 537 -36.20 3.99 9.79
CA ASN A 537 -35.02 4.13 10.65
C ASN A 537 -34.53 5.59 10.67
N ALA A 538 -34.60 6.23 11.85
CA ALA A 538 -34.22 7.64 11.99
C ALA A 538 -32.70 7.89 11.94
N LEU A 539 -31.90 6.98 12.49
CA LEU A 539 -30.45 7.17 12.70
C LEU A 539 -29.59 6.36 11.71
N TYR A 540 -29.91 5.07 11.56
CA TYR A 540 -29.25 4.17 10.63
C TYR A 540 -29.92 4.24 9.25
N THR A 541 -29.53 5.25 8.48
CA THR A 541 -30.07 5.50 7.14
C THR A 541 -29.01 6.04 6.18
N CYS A 542 -29.26 5.93 4.88
CA CYS A 542 -28.42 6.44 3.79
C CYS A 542 -28.44 7.97 3.69
N SER A 543 -27.41 8.55 3.05
CA SER A 543 -27.24 10.00 2.91
C SER A 543 -28.36 10.64 2.09
N ALA A 544 -28.84 9.94 1.06
CA ALA A 544 -29.98 10.38 0.25
C ALA A 544 -31.27 10.56 1.06
N VAL A 545 -31.61 9.62 1.95
CA VAL A 545 -32.79 9.78 2.83
C VAL A 545 -32.61 10.96 3.77
N ARG A 546 -31.43 11.17 4.35
CA ARG A 546 -31.18 12.32 5.24
C ARG A 546 -31.39 13.66 4.53
N LEU A 547 -31.00 13.73 3.26
CA LEU A 547 -31.22 14.89 2.39
C LEU A 547 -32.71 15.06 2.05
N ALA A 548 -33.39 13.98 1.64
CA ALA A 548 -34.79 14.00 1.23
C ALA A 548 -35.81 14.11 2.37
N LYS A 549 -35.44 13.77 3.61
CA LYS A 549 -36.37 13.62 4.75
C LYS A 549 -37.15 14.92 5.02
N GLY A 550 -38.47 14.85 4.86
CA GLY A 550 -39.40 15.98 5.01
C GLY A 550 -39.64 16.78 3.72
N PHE A 551 -38.89 16.53 2.65
CA PHE A 551 -38.99 17.23 1.37
C PHE A 551 -39.49 16.34 0.23
N ILE A 552 -38.91 15.15 0.09
CA ILE A 552 -39.25 14.18 -0.98
C ILE A 552 -39.60 12.87 -0.30
N LYS A 553 -40.89 12.54 -0.30
CA LYS A 553 -41.38 11.31 0.31
C LYS A 553 -40.89 10.10 -0.49
N ASN A 554 -40.55 9.04 0.23
CA ASN A 554 -40.06 7.77 -0.29
C ASN A 554 -38.68 7.76 -0.95
N ALA A 555 -38.01 8.87 -1.25
CA ALA A 555 -36.71 8.85 -1.93
C ALA A 555 -35.59 8.24 -1.06
N ILE A 556 -34.90 7.21 -1.59
CA ILE A 556 -33.79 6.52 -0.90
C ILE A 556 -32.46 6.54 -1.66
N THR A 557 -32.46 7.02 -2.91
CA THR A 557 -31.26 7.19 -3.74
C THR A 557 -31.14 8.62 -4.25
N ASP A 558 -29.92 9.02 -4.57
CA ASP A 558 -29.62 10.30 -5.21
C ASP A 558 -30.28 10.43 -6.60
N GLU A 559 -30.30 9.36 -7.39
CA GLU A 559 -31.00 9.31 -8.70
C GLU A 559 -32.51 9.60 -8.57
N GLU A 560 -33.16 9.08 -7.52
CA GLU A 560 -34.57 9.34 -7.25
C GLU A 560 -34.81 10.81 -6.87
N ILE A 561 -33.91 11.39 -6.06
CA ILE A 561 -33.96 12.81 -5.71
C ILE A 561 -33.79 13.67 -6.97
N ILE A 562 -32.80 13.36 -7.81
CA ILE A 562 -32.56 14.07 -9.06
C ILE A 562 -33.80 14.02 -9.97
N LYS A 563 -34.41 12.84 -10.14
CA LYS A 563 -35.66 12.68 -10.91
C LYS A 563 -36.82 13.46 -10.31
N ALA A 564 -36.97 13.45 -8.99
CA ALA A 564 -38.03 14.18 -8.29
C ALA A 564 -37.92 15.70 -8.45
N LEU A 565 -36.71 16.21 -8.72
CA LEU A 565 -36.41 17.62 -8.98
C LEU A 565 -36.39 17.98 -10.48
N ASN A 566 -36.80 17.04 -11.37
CA ASN A 566 -36.69 17.16 -12.83
C ASN A 566 -35.25 17.40 -13.34
N GLY A 567 -34.24 17.02 -12.55
CA GLY A 567 -32.83 17.08 -12.95
C GLY A 567 -32.48 15.98 -13.96
N LYS A 568 -31.38 16.18 -14.69
CA LYS A 568 -30.81 15.13 -15.55
C LYS A 568 -29.72 14.42 -14.77
N VAL A 569 -29.82 13.09 -14.66
CA VAL A 569 -28.72 12.28 -14.14
C VAL A 569 -27.51 12.48 -15.07
N PRO A 570 -26.34 12.88 -14.55
CA PRO A 570 -25.16 13.10 -15.37
C PRO A 570 -24.82 11.81 -16.11
N SER A 571 -24.68 11.87 -17.43
CA SER A 571 -24.21 10.72 -18.21
C SER A 571 -22.73 10.51 -17.94
N GLU A 572 -22.38 9.40 -17.31
CA GLU A 572 -20.99 9.00 -17.09
C GLU A 572 -20.35 8.58 -18.43
N GLU A 573 -19.38 9.34 -18.92
CA GLU A 573 -18.57 8.91 -20.06
C GLU A 573 -17.68 7.71 -19.67
N LYS A 574 -17.68 6.69 -20.54
CA LYS A 574 -16.78 5.54 -20.42
C LYS A 574 -15.32 6.03 -20.48
N PRO A 575 -14.43 5.52 -19.62
CA PRO A 575 -13.03 5.95 -19.63
C PRO A 575 -12.38 5.65 -20.98
N SER A 576 -11.79 6.68 -21.61
CA SER A 576 -10.92 6.47 -22.77
C SER A 576 -9.56 5.90 -22.31
N LYS A 577 -9.21 4.71 -22.82
CA LYS A 577 -8.03 3.91 -22.42
C LYS A 577 -6.66 4.48 -22.82
N ASN A 578 -6.58 5.71 -23.31
CA ASN A 578 -5.30 6.27 -23.80
C ASN A 578 -4.48 6.83 -22.62
N LYS A 579 -3.49 6.06 -22.17
CA LYS A 579 -2.39 6.53 -21.30
C LYS A 579 -1.27 7.12 -22.17
N GLU A 580 -0.57 8.12 -21.65
CA GLU A 580 0.57 8.74 -22.36
C GLU A 580 1.78 7.80 -22.39
N ALA A 581 2.41 7.69 -23.56
CA ALA A 581 3.63 6.92 -23.75
C ALA A 581 4.82 7.58 -23.04
N LEU A 582 5.87 6.79 -22.79
CA LEU A 582 7.11 7.31 -22.21
C LEU A 582 7.74 8.41 -23.10
N PRO A 583 8.20 9.53 -22.53
CA PRO A 583 8.93 10.54 -23.29
C PRO A 583 10.33 10.04 -23.67
N PRO A 584 10.91 10.50 -24.79
CA PRO A 584 12.15 9.95 -25.36
C PRO A 584 13.39 10.11 -24.45
N ASN A 585 13.38 11.09 -23.55
CA ASN A 585 14.42 11.27 -22.53
C ASN A 585 14.43 10.15 -21.47
N MET A 586 13.28 9.53 -21.18
CA MET A 586 13.18 8.38 -20.27
C MET A 586 13.60 7.07 -20.95
N GLU A 587 13.34 6.89 -22.26
CA GLU A 587 13.85 5.75 -23.03
C GLU A 587 15.38 5.75 -23.08
N ASN A 588 16.01 6.92 -23.31
CA ASN A 588 17.46 7.08 -23.22
C ASN A 588 18.02 6.69 -21.84
N THR A 589 17.25 6.86 -20.77
CA THR A 589 17.67 6.46 -19.42
C THR A 589 17.74 4.93 -19.28
N LEU A 590 16.85 4.18 -19.96
CA LEU A 590 16.91 2.73 -20.02
C LEU A 590 18.15 2.26 -20.81
N GLU A 591 18.45 2.89 -21.95
CA GLU A 591 19.65 2.58 -22.74
C GLU A 591 20.95 2.89 -22.00
N ILE A 592 21.02 4.03 -21.27
CA ILE A 592 22.18 4.40 -20.45
C ILE A 592 22.40 3.37 -19.34
N ARG A 593 21.31 2.88 -18.71
CA ARG A 593 21.38 1.81 -17.70
C ARG A 593 21.96 0.52 -18.28
N GLU A 594 21.52 0.10 -19.46
CA GLU A 594 22.08 -1.10 -20.12
C GLU A 594 23.59 -0.97 -20.40
N ARG A 595 24.03 0.21 -20.85
CA ARG A 595 25.45 0.52 -21.11
C ARG A 595 26.29 0.50 -19.83
N THR A 596 25.77 1.02 -18.71
CA THR A 596 26.48 0.99 -17.42
C THR A 596 26.63 -0.44 -16.92
N THR A 597 25.61 -1.29 -17.08
CA THR A 597 25.67 -2.70 -16.69
C THR A 597 26.70 -3.50 -17.50
N LYS A 598 26.83 -3.26 -18.81
CA LYS A 598 27.88 -3.93 -19.62
C LYS A 598 29.29 -3.58 -19.15
N LYS A 599 29.54 -2.31 -18.77
CA LYS A 599 30.84 -1.88 -18.20
C LYS A 599 31.14 -2.57 -16.88
N ARG A 600 30.14 -2.74 -16.00
CA ARG A 600 30.30 -3.42 -14.70
C ARG A 600 30.67 -4.89 -14.84
N ILE A 601 29.97 -5.62 -15.71
CA ILE A 601 30.30 -7.03 -16.00
C ILE A 601 31.74 -7.13 -16.51
N LEU A 602 32.16 -6.22 -17.41
CA LEU A 602 33.53 -6.20 -17.93
C LEU A 602 34.58 -5.92 -16.84
N LEU A 603 34.27 -5.07 -15.85
CA LEU A 603 35.14 -4.79 -14.70
C LEU A 603 35.20 -5.96 -13.70
N SER A 604 34.12 -6.72 -13.55
CA SER A 604 34.07 -7.88 -12.64
C SER A 604 34.84 -9.10 -13.17
N LEU A 605 34.93 -9.26 -14.49
CA LEU A 605 35.55 -10.40 -15.16
C LEU A 605 37.03 -10.63 -14.79
N PRO A 606 37.93 -9.62 -14.80
CA PRO A 606 39.33 -9.81 -14.40
C PRO A 606 39.48 -10.13 -12.91
N ILE A 607 38.61 -9.61 -12.05
CA ILE A 607 38.64 -9.94 -10.61
C ILE A 607 38.34 -11.44 -10.41
N ILE A 608 37.29 -11.92 -11.08
CA ILE A 608 36.81 -13.30 -10.94
C ILE A 608 37.76 -14.31 -11.60
N MET A 609 38.20 -14.04 -12.83
CA MET A 609 38.95 -15.01 -13.64
C MET A 609 40.47 -14.93 -13.45
N ILE A 610 41.00 -13.85 -12.87
CA ILE A 610 42.45 -13.64 -12.74
C ILE A 610 42.84 -13.40 -11.27
N ALA A 611 42.27 -12.38 -10.62
CA ALA A 611 42.71 -11.99 -9.27
C ALA A 611 42.45 -13.08 -8.21
N ILE A 612 41.26 -13.70 -8.23
CA ILE A 612 40.92 -14.78 -7.27
C ILE A 612 41.77 -16.04 -7.50
N PRO A 613 41.92 -16.57 -8.74
CA PRO A 613 42.83 -17.70 -8.99
C PRO A 613 44.29 -17.42 -8.60
N ILE A 614 44.81 -16.23 -8.89
CA ILE A 614 46.17 -15.84 -8.47
C ILE A 614 46.28 -15.83 -6.94
N LEU A 615 45.28 -15.29 -6.25
CA LEU A 615 45.27 -15.26 -4.78
C LEU A 615 45.24 -16.67 -4.18
N ILE A 616 44.46 -17.58 -4.76
CA ILE A 616 44.44 -18.99 -4.36
C ILE A 616 45.82 -19.63 -4.59
N PHE A 617 46.42 -19.43 -5.77
CA PHE A 617 47.73 -19.97 -6.11
C PHE A 617 48.87 -19.43 -5.22
N LEU A 618 48.89 -18.13 -4.94
CA LEU A 618 49.81 -17.52 -3.98
C LEU A 618 49.57 -18.05 -2.56
N GLY A 619 48.30 -18.27 -2.21
CA GLY A 619 47.90 -18.89 -0.96
C GLY A 619 48.54 -20.26 -0.74
N VAL A 620 48.40 -21.13 -1.74
CA VAL A 620 48.97 -22.48 -1.73
C VAL A 620 50.50 -22.44 -1.76
N SER A 621 51.10 -21.66 -2.67
CA SER A 621 52.57 -21.65 -2.89
C SER A 621 53.38 -20.97 -1.78
N VAL A 622 52.84 -19.93 -1.14
CA VAL A 622 53.57 -19.13 -0.13
C VAL A 622 53.23 -19.53 1.31
N PHE A 623 52.00 -20.00 1.57
CA PHE A 623 51.51 -20.25 2.93
C PHE A 623 51.25 -21.71 3.27
N ASP A 624 51.62 -22.66 2.39
CA ASP A 624 51.54 -24.11 2.63
C ASP A 624 50.13 -24.55 3.09
N ASP A 625 49.09 -23.87 2.59
CA ASP A 625 47.66 -24.02 2.92
C ASP A 625 47.26 -23.90 4.41
N ARG A 626 48.19 -23.65 5.34
CA ARG A 626 47.90 -23.57 6.80
C ARG A 626 47.08 -22.34 7.19
N LYS A 627 47.00 -21.34 6.31
CA LYS A 627 46.25 -20.09 6.51
C LYS A 627 45.06 -19.96 5.54
N TYR A 628 44.37 -21.05 5.22
CA TYR A 628 43.20 -21.03 4.32
C TYR A 628 42.08 -20.07 4.77
N TYR A 629 41.88 -19.84 6.07
CA TYR A 629 40.91 -18.82 6.55
C TYR A 629 41.27 -17.40 6.10
N PHE A 630 42.57 -17.07 6.05
CA PHE A 630 43.03 -15.77 5.55
C PHE A 630 42.75 -15.63 4.05
N ILE A 631 43.08 -16.67 3.27
CA ILE A 631 42.82 -16.71 1.82
C ILE A 631 41.31 -16.62 1.56
N SER A 632 40.49 -17.40 2.25
CA SER A 632 39.02 -17.33 2.14
C SER A 632 38.44 -15.96 2.53
N SER A 633 38.99 -15.30 3.55
CA SER A 633 38.57 -13.94 3.93
C SER A 633 38.92 -12.91 2.86
N ALA A 634 40.11 -13.04 2.24
CA ALA A 634 40.54 -12.19 1.14
C ALA A 634 39.71 -12.42 -0.13
N ILE A 635 39.38 -13.68 -0.46
CA ILE A 635 38.45 -14.01 -1.56
C ILE A 635 37.07 -13.46 -1.29
N MET A 636 36.57 -13.53 -0.05
CA MET A 636 35.30 -12.93 0.33
C MET A 636 35.29 -11.42 0.09
N LEU A 637 36.36 -10.71 0.49
CA LEU A 637 36.48 -9.27 0.23
C LEU A 637 36.52 -8.96 -1.28
N LEU A 638 37.28 -9.74 -2.05
CA LEU A 638 37.31 -9.61 -3.51
C LEU A 638 35.96 -9.92 -4.16
N ALA A 639 35.21 -10.90 -3.64
CA ALA A 639 33.90 -11.29 -4.12
C ALA A 639 32.84 -10.21 -3.87
N LEU A 640 33.01 -9.42 -2.81
CA LEU A 640 32.15 -8.28 -2.53
C LEU A 640 32.40 -7.10 -3.48
N ILE A 641 33.57 -6.96 -4.10
CA ILE A 641 33.86 -5.83 -4.99
C ILE A 641 32.93 -5.79 -6.22
N PRO A 642 32.77 -6.86 -7.02
CA PRO A 642 31.78 -6.90 -8.10
C PRO A 642 30.37 -6.60 -7.62
N PHE A 643 29.99 -7.14 -6.47
CA PHE A 643 28.69 -6.88 -5.88
C PHE A 643 28.50 -5.40 -5.49
N LEU A 644 29.48 -4.79 -4.83
CA LEU A 644 29.44 -3.38 -4.43
C LEU A 644 29.43 -2.43 -5.64
N SER A 645 30.05 -2.82 -6.75
CA SER A 645 30.03 -2.05 -8.01
C SER A 645 28.61 -1.85 -8.58
N VAL A 646 27.67 -2.75 -8.24
CA VAL A 646 26.25 -2.60 -8.60
C VAL A 646 25.64 -1.32 -8.00
N PHE A 647 26.22 -0.82 -6.90
CA PHE A 647 25.75 0.29 -6.09
C PHE A 647 26.58 1.56 -6.24
N GLU A 648 27.48 1.65 -7.22
CA GLU A 648 28.35 2.83 -7.43
C GLU A 648 27.58 4.16 -7.51
N ASN A 649 26.33 4.14 -8.00
CA ASN A 649 25.49 5.32 -8.17
C ASN A 649 24.30 5.39 -7.19
N ARG A 650 24.21 4.50 -6.19
CA ARG A 650 23.11 4.49 -5.20
C ARG A 650 23.48 3.77 -3.90
N ALA A 651 22.93 4.21 -2.78
CA ALA A 651 23.09 3.47 -1.52
C ALA A 651 22.49 2.04 -1.60
N ILE A 652 23.14 1.10 -0.92
CA ILE A 652 22.65 -0.28 -0.75
C ILE A 652 21.40 -0.25 0.12
N ARG A 653 20.31 -0.88 -0.32
CA ARG A 653 19.09 -0.97 0.49
C ARG A 653 19.17 -2.19 1.41
N ALA A 654 18.71 -2.05 2.66
CA ALA A 654 18.70 -3.14 3.64
C ALA A 654 18.02 -4.42 3.10
N ARG A 655 16.95 -4.27 2.32
CA ARG A 655 16.19 -5.40 1.73
C ARG A 655 17.00 -6.21 0.72
N GLU A 656 17.93 -5.59 0.01
CA GLU A 656 18.81 -6.27 -0.96
C GLU A 656 19.84 -7.12 -0.23
N LEU A 657 20.39 -6.60 0.87
CA LEU A 657 21.26 -7.36 1.77
C LEU A 657 20.50 -8.53 2.41
N VAL A 658 19.26 -8.31 2.86
CA VAL A 658 18.42 -9.38 3.40
C VAL A 658 18.16 -10.47 2.36
N LEU A 659 17.84 -10.09 1.12
CA LEU A 659 17.61 -11.08 0.05
C LEU A 659 18.84 -11.97 -0.18
N ILE A 660 20.02 -11.36 -0.27
CA ILE A 660 21.27 -12.10 -0.48
C ILE A 660 21.60 -12.96 0.74
N ALA A 661 21.43 -12.42 1.96
CA ALA A 661 21.62 -13.16 3.19
C ALA A 661 20.69 -14.39 3.26
N VAL A 662 19.42 -14.25 2.86
CA VAL A 662 18.47 -15.35 2.78
C VAL A 662 18.90 -16.38 1.73
N LEU A 663 19.34 -15.96 0.54
CA LEU A 663 19.82 -16.87 -0.51
C LEU A 663 21.09 -17.63 -0.09
N CYS A 664 22.04 -16.95 0.57
CA CYS A 664 23.21 -17.57 1.19
C CYS A 664 22.78 -18.57 2.28
N GLY A 665 21.84 -18.19 3.15
CA GLY A 665 21.28 -19.05 4.18
C GLY A 665 20.62 -20.30 3.61
N MET A 666 19.87 -20.18 2.51
CA MET A 666 19.28 -21.31 1.80
C MET A 666 20.33 -22.29 1.28
N CYS A 667 21.48 -21.81 0.81
CA CYS A 667 22.59 -22.69 0.41
C CYS A 667 23.09 -23.53 1.59
N VAL A 668 23.25 -22.91 2.76
CA VAL A 668 23.74 -23.57 3.99
C VAL A 668 22.70 -24.57 4.51
N VAL A 669 21.45 -24.15 4.64
CA VAL A 669 20.34 -25.01 5.09
C VAL A 669 20.13 -26.18 4.13
N GLY A 670 20.18 -25.92 2.82
CA GLY A 670 20.09 -26.97 1.81
C GLY A 670 21.20 -28.01 1.96
N ARG A 671 22.44 -27.59 2.25
CA ARG A 671 23.53 -28.56 2.49
C ARG A 671 23.39 -29.31 3.82
N LEU A 672 22.82 -28.69 4.86
CA LEU A 672 22.50 -29.33 6.14
C LEU A 672 21.41 -30.38 6.01
N ALA A 673 20.31 -30.06 5.32
CA ALA A 673 19.18 -30.97 5.13
C ALA A 673 19.56 -32.27 4.42
N PHE A 674 20.56 -32.20 3.52
CA PHE A 674 21.04 -33.32 2.71
C PHE A 674 22.42 -33.81 3.12
N PHE A 675 22.86 -33.56 4.37
CA PHE A 675 24.19 -33.97 4.83
C PHE A 675 24.41 -35.49 4.79
N MET A 676 23.36 -36.28 5.05
CA MET A 676 23.43 -37.75 5.05
C MET A 676 23.46 -38.36 3.63
N THR A 677 23.03 -37.61 2.62
CA THR A 677 23.04 -38.08 1.23
C THR A 677 24.37 -37.69 0.58
N ALA A 678 25.22 -38.68 0.30
CA ALA A 678 26.51 -38.45 -0.33
C ALA A 678 26.35 -37.75 -1.69
N ALA A 679 27.10 -36.65 -1.89
CA ALA A 679 27.17 -35.84 -3.12
C ALA A 679 25.86 -35.16 -3.60
N PHE A 680 24.69 -35.51 -3.05
CA PHE A 680 23.41 -34.89 -3.41
C PHE A 680 23.20 -33.59 -2.63
N LYS A 681 23.67 -32.45 -3.16
CA LYS A 681 23.60 -31.14 -2.48
C LYS A 681 22.91 -30.09 -3.36
N PRO A 682 21.86 -29.40 -2.87
CA PRO A 682 21.13 -28.38 -3.65
C PRO A 682 21.89 -27.05 -3.82
N VAL A 683 23.11 -26.92 -3.29
CA VAL A 683 23.88 -25.66 -3.26
C VAL A 683 24.03 -25.08 -4.66
N THR A 684 24.46 -25.88 -5.63
CA THR A 684 24.63 -25.43 -7.02
C THR A 684 23.31 -24.95 -7.62
N ALA A 685 22.20 -25.64 -7.33
CA ALA A 685 20.87 -25.25 -7.82
C ALA A 685 20.44 -23.90 -7.24
N CYS A 686 20.65 -23.67 -5.93
CA CYS A 686 20.37 -22.38 -5.29
C CYS A 686 21.20 -21.23 -5.88
N VAL A 687 22.49 -21.48 -6.16
CA VAL A 687 23.40 -20.50 -6.75
C VAL A 687 23.00 -20.13 -8.19
N ILE A 688 22.62 -21.12 -8.99
CA ILE A 688 22.10 -20.89 -10.36
C ILE A 688 20.80 -20.10 -10.30
N ILE A 689 19.87 -20.46 -9.42
CA ILE A 689 18.61 -19.72 -9.24
C ILE A 689 18.89 -18.26 -8.84
N ALA A 690 19.83 -18.02 -7.92
CA ALA A 690 20.22 -16.69 -7.50
C ALA A 690 20.82 -15.86 -8.65
N GLY A 691 21.73 -16.45 -9.45
CA GLY A 691 22.31 -15.77 -10.60
C GLY A 691 21.30 -15.44 -11.69
N VAL A 692 20.41 -16.39 -12.03
CA VAL A 692 19.35 -16.22 -13.04
C VAL A 692 18.28 -15.22 -12.60
N ALA A 693 17.95 -15.18 -11.31
CA ALA A 693 16.86 -14.33 -10.80
C ALA A 693 17.32 -12.93 -10.35
N VAL A 694 18.55 -12.78 -9.84
CA VAL A 694 19.02 -11.53 -9.21
C VAL A 694 20.17 -10.87 -9.99
N GLY A 695 20.88 -11.62 -10.86
CA GLY A 695 21.97 -11.11 -11.69
C GLY A 695 23.32 -11.76 -11.39
N ALA A 696 24.28 -11.56 -12.30
CA ALA A 696 25.58 -12.25 -12.31
C ALA A 696 26.43 -11.95 -11.07
N GLU A 697 26.59 -10.68 -10.69
CA GLU A 697 27.42 -10.26 -9.55
C GLU A 697 26.82 -10.76 -8.22
N CYS A 698 25.49 -10.73 -8.09
CA CYS A 698 24.77 -11.30 -6.94
C CYS A 698 24.92 -12.83 -6.90
N GLY A 699 24.80 -13.51 -8.04
CA GLY A 699 25.03 -14.95 -8.16
C GLY A 699 26.44 -15.34 -7.72
N PHE A 700 27.45 -14.57 -8.13
CA PHE A 700 28.84 -14.76 -7.69
C PHE A 700 28.97 -14.65 -6.17
N ALA A 701 28.43 -13.57 -5.58
CA ALA A 701 28.49 -13.33 -4.15
C ALA A 701 27.76 -14.43 -3.35
N VAL A 702 26.57 -14.86 -3.79
CA VAL A 702 25.83 -15.96 -3.16
C VAL A 702 26.60 -17.27 -3.22
N GLY A 703 27.23 -17.58 -4.36
CA GLY A 703 28.07 -18.77 -4.51
C GLY A 703 29.29 -18.76 -3.59
N ALA A 704 30.05 -17.66 -3.59
CA ALA A 704 31.26 -17.53 -2.77
C ALA A 704 30.94 -17.50 -1.26
N MET A 705 30.01 -16.65 -0.83
CA MET A 705 29.65 -16.51 0.59
C MET A 705 28.90 -17.75 1.10
N GLY A 706 27.98 -18.29 0.33
CA GLY A 706 27.25 -19.51 0.68
C GLY A 706 28.19 -20.70 0.90
N SER A 707 29.21 -20.85 0.04
CA SER A 707 30.26 -21.86 0.18
C SER A 707 31.09 -21.66 1.45
N LEU A 708 31.57 -20.44 1.70
CA LEU A 708 32.36 -20.11 2.89
C LEU A 708 31.61 -20.42 4.19
N ILE A 709 30.39 -19.90 4.33
CA ILE A 709 29.56 -20.10 5.53
C ILE A 709 29.25 -21.57 5.69
N SER A 710 28.89 -22.26 4.60
CA SER A 710 28.61 -23.70 4.65
C SER A 710 29.84 -24.49 5.11
N ASN A 711 31.01 -24.20 4.58
CA ASN A 711 32.24 -24.90 4.93
C ASN A 711 32.70 -24.63 6.37
N PHE A 712 32.32 -23.49 6.94
CA PHE A 712 32.51 -23.21 8.36
C PHE A 712 31.79 -24.23 9.24
N TYR A 713 30.56 -24.64 8.87
CA TYR A 713 29.80 -25.67 9.59
C TYR A 713 30.31 -27.10 9.34
N PHE A 714 30.80 -27.39 8.13
CA PHE A 714 31.21 -28.76 7.73
C PHE A 714 32.71 -29.05 7.84
N GLY A 715 33.53 -28.09 8.24
CA GLY A 715 34.97 -28.30 8.47
C GLY A 715 35.77 -28.71 7.23
N GLN A 716 35.53 -28.10 6.06
CA GLN A 716 36.15 -28.52 4.78
C GLN A 716 37.61 -28.02 4.58
N GLY A 717 38.16 -27.26 5.53
CA GLY A 717 39.56 -26.87 5.55
C GLY A 717 40.03 -26.14 4.27
N PRO A 718 41.20 -26.51 3.72
CA PRO A 718 41.81 -25.81 2.59
C PRO A 718 41.10 -26.00 1.23
N TRP A 719 40.04 -26.81 1.16
CA TRP A 719 39.18 -26.91 -0.03
C TRP A 719 38.26 -25.69 -0.19
N THR A 720 38.12 -24.87 0.86
CA THR A 720 37.18 -23.75 0.92
C THR A 720 37.41 -22.70 -0.17
N PRO A 721 38.63 -22.14 -0.36
CA PRO A 721 38.91 -21.18 -1.42
C PRO A 721 38.50 -21.65 -2.82
N TRP A 722 38.77 -22.92 -3.14
CA TRP A 722 38.43 -23.53 -4.42
C TRP A 722 36.92 -23.66 -4.64
N GLN A 723 36.19 -24.15 -3.62
CA GLN A 723 34.73 -24.23 -3.69
C GLN A 723 34.08 -22.85 -3.80
N MET A 724 34.62 -21.84 -3.11
CA MET A 724 34.14 -20.44 -3.24
C MET A 724 34.26 -19.95 -4.69
N LEU A 725 35.39 -20.22 -5.35
CA LEU A 725 35.60 -19.86 -6.76
C LEU A 725 34.66 -20.64 -7.69
N SER A 726 34.54 -21.97 -7.53
CA SER A 726 33.67 -22.80 -8.38
C SER A 726 32.20 -22.37 -8.30
N TYR A 727 31.65 -22.27 -7.10
CA TYR A 727 30.27 -21.83 -6.93
C TYR A 727 30.08 -20.38 -7.37
N GLY A 728 31.03 -19.49 -7.09
CA GLY A 728 31.02 -18.12 -7.58
C GLY A 728 30.91 -18.04 -9.11
N ILE A 729 31.79 -18.73 -9.84
CA ILE A 729 31.78 -18.75 -11.32
C ILE A 729 30.45 -19.28 -11.87
N ILE A 730 29.91 -20.36 -11.29
CA ILE A 730 28.62 -20.91 -11.70
C ILE A 730 27.50 -19.87 -11.54
N GLY A 731 27.46 -19.18 -10.40
CA GLY A 731 26.50 -18.12 -10.14
C GLY A 731 26.63 -16.97 -11.14
N PHE A 732 27.84 -16.51 -11.38
CA PHE A 732 28.14 -15.42 -12.32
C PHE A 732 27.72 -15.77 -13.76
N LEU A 733 28.13 -16.95 -14.23
CA LEU A 733 27.87 -17.41 -15.59
C LEU A 733 26.37 -17.63 -15.84
N SER A 734 25.64 -18.15 -14.85
CA SER A 734 24.18 -18.31 -14.92
C SER A 734 23.46 -16.98 -15.13
N GLY A 735 23.89 -15.91 -14.45
CA GLY A 735 23.33 -14.57 -14.61
C GLY A 735 23.66 -13.94 -15.96
N ILE A 736 24.88 -14.12 -16.48
CA ILE A 736 25.26 -13.62 -17.81
C ILE A 736 24.43 -14.28 -18.91
N LEU A 737 24.31 -15.62 -18.87
CA LEU A 737 23.59 -16.36 -19.91
C LEU A 737 22.08 -16.14 -19.87
N ALA A 738 21.52 -15.94 -18.67
CA ALA A 738 20.12 -15.55 -18.53
C ALA A 738 19.86 -14.17 -19.17
N ARG A 739 20.79 -13.23 -18.99
CA ARG A 739 20.71 -11.88 -19.57
C ARG A 739 20.84 -11.89 -21.10
N SER A 740 21.71 -12.72 -21.67
CA SER A 740 21.87 -12.81 -23.12
C SER A 740 20.80 -13.65 -23.81
N GLU A 741 19.73 -14.03 -23.08
CA GLU A 741 18.65 -14.93 -23.50
C GLU A 741 19.11 -16.32 -23.99
N LEU A 742 20.38 -16.67 -23.78
CA LEU A 742 20.94 -17.98 -24.12
C LEU A 742 20.46 -19.06 -23.15
N LEU A 743 20.16 -18.67 -21.90
CA LEU A 743 19.58 -19.54 -20.88
C LEU A 743 18.18 -19.05 -20.53
N LYS A 744 17.14 -19.71 -21.05
CA LYS A 744 15.76 -19.38 -20.69
C LYS A 744 15.46 -19.86 -19.27
N LYS A 745 14.59 -19.13 -18.57
CA LYS A 745 14.09 -19.46 -17.21
C LYS A 745 13.12 -20.66 -17.21
N ASN A 746 13.43 -21.71 -17.97
CA ASN A 746 12.65 -22.94 -18.07
C ASN A 746 13.36 -24.06 -17.30
N LYS A 747 12.59 -24.81 -16.50
CA LYS A 747 13.06 -25.95 -15.68
C LYS A 747 13.94 -26.94 -16.44
N VAL A 748 13.64 -27.22 -17.72
CA VAL A 748 14.44 -28.18 -18.53
C VAL A 748 15.81 -27.60 -18.86
N GLN A 749 15.86 -26.37 -19.36
CA GLN A 749 17.12 -25.74 -19.73
C GLN A 749 18.01 -25.49 -18.50
N LEU A 750 17.41 -25.08 -17.38
CA LEU A 750 18.13 -24.90 -16.12
C LEU A 750 18.67 -26.23 -15.58
N ALA A 751 17.89 -27.32 -15.63
CA ALA A 751 18.36 -28.63 -15.19
C ALA A 751 19.55 -29.15 -16.03
N VAL A 752 19.50 -28.97 -17.36
CA VAL A 752 20.60 -29.33 -18.27
C VAL A 752 21.82 -28.44 -18.02
N PHE A 753 21.62 -27.14 -17.90
CA PHE A 753 22.69 -26.19 -17.60
C PHE A 753 23.37 -26.51 -16.27
N GLY A 754 22.60 -26.78 -15.21
CA GLY A 754 23.12 -27.17 -13.91
C GLY A 754 23.92 -28.47 -13.96
N PHE A 755 23.49 -29.45 -14.75
CA PHE A 755 24.25 -30.69 -14.98
C PHE A 755 25.67 -30.39 -15.49
N PHE A 756 25.76 -29.62 -16.57
CA PHE A 756 27.03 -29.29 -17.21
C PHE A 756 27.88 -28.34 -16.35
N CYS A 757 27.29 -27.42 -15.61
CA CYS A 757 28.03 -26.57 -14.68
C CYS A 757 28.72 -27.40 -13.59
N VAL A 758 28.06 -28.42 -13.03
CA VAL A 758 28.71 -29.30 -12.05
C VAL A 758 29.82 -30.12 -12.70
N MET A 759 29.56 -30.74 -13.85
CA MET A 759 30.56 -31.58 -14.53
C MET A 759 31.79 -30.79 -15.00
N LEU A 760 31.58 -29.63 -15.62
CA LEU A 760 32.65 -28.89 -16.32
C LEU A 760 33.31 -27.83 -15.45
N ILE A 761 32.55 -27.13 -14.59
CA ILE A 761 33.08 -26.02 -13.78
C ILE A 761 33.44 -26.51 -12.39
N TYR A 762 32.49 -27.16 -11.68
CA TYR A 762 32.77 -27.65 -10.33
C TYR A 762 33.80 -28.79 -10.37
N GLY A 763 33.53 -29.87 -11.10
CA GLY A 763 34.49 -30.98 -11.28
C GLY A 763 35.80 -30.53 -11.94
N GLY A 764 35.71 -29.62 -12.92
CA GLY A 764 36.85 -28.97 -13.59
C GLY A 764 37.82 -28.26 -12.67
N ILE A 765 37.34 -27.67 -11.58
CA ILE A 765 38.18 -26.93 -10.62
C ILE A 765 38.56 -27.83 -9.44
N MET A 766 37.60 -28.60 -8.92
CA MET A 766 37.76 -29.36 -7.69
C MET A 766 38.67 -30.58 -7.84
N ASN A 767 38.63 -31.28 -8.98
CA ASN A 767 39.48 -32.45 -9.21
C ASN A 767 40.97 -32.03 -9.30
N PRO A 768 41.39 -31.04 -10.12
CA PRO A 768 42.76 -30.54 -10.09
C PRO A 768 43.18 -29.96 -8.74
N ALA A 769 42.30 -29.23 -8.06
CA ALA A 769 42.59 -28.68 -6.74
C ALA A 769 42.97 -29.77 -5.73
N SER A 770 42.29 -30.92 -5.77
CA SER A 770 42.64 -32.07 -4.91
C SER A 770 44.06 -32.59 -5.13
N VAL A 771 44.56 -32.54 -6.37
CA VAL A 771 45.93 -32.95 -6.73
C VAL A 771 46.94 -31.89 -6.27
N ILE A 772 46.62 -30.61 -6.50
CA ILE A 772 47.47 -29.48 -6.12
C ILE A 772 47.67 -29.43 -4.60
N MET A 773 46.63 -29.72 -3.82
CA MET A 773 46.69 -29.69 -2.36
C MET A 773 47.34 -30.93 -1.73
N SER A 774 47.56 -32.01 -2.49
CA SER A 774 48.02 -33.29 -1.95
C SER A 774 49.45 -33.69 -2.33
N GLN A 775 50.09 -33.05 -3.32
CA GLN A 775 51.41 -33.49 -3.82
C GLN A 775 52.35 -32.35 -4.23
N GLU A 776 53.66 -32.56 -4.05
CA GLU A 776 54.74 -31.59 -4.37
C GLU A 776 55.08 -31.52 -5.88
N GLU A 777 54.75 -32.54 -6.69
CA GLU A 777 55.02 -32.57 -8.14
C GLU A 777 53.75 -32.78 -9.00
N ILE A 778 53.39 -31.74 -9.75
CA ILE A 778 52.24 -31.72 -10.68
C ILE A 778 52.61 -32.42 -11.99
N ASN A 779 51.95 -33.55 -12.29
CA ASN A 779 52.11 -34.29 -13.55
C ASN A 779 50.76 -34.41 -14.28
N VAL A 780 50.77 -34.23 -15.60
CA VAL A 780 49.58 -34.34 -16.49
C VAL A 780 48.87 -35.69 -16.32
N GLY A 781 49.62 -36.80 -16.15
CA GLY A 781 49.03 -38.12 -15.91
C GLY A 781 48.24 -38.20 -14.59
N LYS A 782 48.69 -37.50 -13.54
CA LYS A 782 48.02 -37.46 -12.24
C LYS A 782 46.75 -36.60 -12.27
N LEU A 783 46.76 -35.51 -13.05
CA LEU A 783 45.56 -34.69 -13.29
C LEU A 783 44.48 -35.50 -14.02
N LEU A 784 44.86 -36.23 -15.09
CA LEU A 784 43.95 -37.11 -15.83
C LEU A 784 43.38 -38.21 -14.94
N TYR A 785 44.20 -38.80 -14.07
CA TYR A 785 43.73 -39.80 -13.10
C TYR A 785 42.72 -39.21 -12.11
N SER A 786 43.00 -38.03 -11.55
CA SER A 786 42.06 -37.34 -10.63
C SER A 786 40.71 -37.08 -11.29
N TYR A 787 40.71 -36.59 -12.53
CA TYR A 787 39.49 -36.44 -13.32
C TYR A 787 38.73 -37.75 -13.49
N ALA A 788 39.42 -38.83 -13.89
CA ALA A 788 38.80 -40.13 -14.08
C ALA A 788 38.17 -40.67 -12.78
N THR A 789 38.83 -40.49 -11.64
CA THR A 789 38.32 -40.91 -10.33
C THR A 789 37.21 -40.01 -9.77
N GLY A 790 37.17 -38.73 -10.17
CA GLY A 790 36.17 -37.75 -9.73
C GLY A 790 34.82 -37.87 -10.43
N ILE A 791 34.78 -38.41 -11.66
CA ILE A 791 33.56 -38.52 -12.48
C ILE A 791 32.35 -39.11 -11.75
N PRO A 792 32.44 -40.23 -11.01
CA PRO A 792 31.28 -40.80 -10.32
C PRO A 792 30.67 -39.84 -9.28
N PHE A 793 31.52 -39.11 -8.55
CA PHE A 793 31.09 -38.13 -7.56
C PHE A 793 30.44 -36.92 -8.24
N ASP A 794 31.07 -36.40 -9.29
CA ASP A 794 30.56 -35.27 -10.07
C ASP A 794 29.23 -35.61 -10.74
N LEU A 795 29.06 -36.85 -11.20
CA LEU A 795 27.82 -37.31 -11.82
C LEU A 795 26.65 -37.32 -10.81
N ILE A 796 26.86 -37.83 -9.60
CA ILE A 796 25.83 -37.83 -8.55
C ILE A 796 25.45 -36.39 -8.17
N HIS A 797 26.45 -35.51 -8.03
CA HIS A 797 26.22 -34.10 -7.71
C HIS A 797 25.50 -33.36 -8.86
N ALA A 798 25.87 -33.65 -10.10
CA ALA A 798 25.25 -33.08 -11.30
C ALA A 798 23.79 -33.52 -11.42
N SER A 799 23.52 -34.82 -11.29
CA SER A 799 22.17 -35.38 -11.28
C SER A 799 21.31 -34.78 -10.17
N GLY A 800 21.87 -34.64 -8.96
CA GLY A 800 21.16 -34.01 -7.85
C GLY A 800 20.80 -32.55 -8.13
N THR A 801 21.75 -31.77 -8.64
CA THR A 801 21.53 -30.38 -9.05
C THR A 801 20.44 -30.28 -10.12
N SER A 802 20.46 -31.16 -11.13
CA SER A 802 19.45 -31.19 -12.19
C SER A 802 18.06 -31.51 -11.66
N ILE A 803 17.92 -32.47 -10.75
CA ILE A 803 16.63 -32.82 -10.13
C ILE A 803 16.09 -31.63 -9.34
N PHE A 804 16.91 -30.98 -8.51
CA PHE A 804 16.48 -29.79 -7.77
C PHE A 804 16.05 -28.66 -8.69
N LEU A 805 16.81 -28.37 -9.74
CA LEU A 805 16.44 -27.34 -10.71
C LEU A 805 15.15 -27.72 -11.44
N PHE A 806 14.93 -28.98 -11.78
CA PHE A 806 13.71 -29.41 -12.48
C PHE A 806 12.43 -29.14 -11.66
N PHE A 807 12.47 -29.38 -10.34
CA PHE A 807 11.30 -29.22 -9.47
C PHE A 807 11.18 -27.84 -8.82
N LEU A 808 12.29 -27.21 -8.42
CA LEU A 808 12.28 -26.00 -7.60
C LEU A 808 12.59 -24.72 -8.38
N SER A 809 13.23 -24.78 -9.55
CA SER A 809 13.67 -23.54 -10.23
C SER A 809 12.51 -22.63 -10.60
N GLU A 810 11.46 -23.16 -11.22
CA GLU A 810 10.32 -22.36 -11.67
C GLU A 810 9.58 -21.63 -10.54
N PRO A 811 9.11 -22.29 -9.45
CA PRO A 811 8.40 -21.59 -8.38
C PRO A 811 9.29 -20.59 -7.62
N VAL A 812 10.57 -20.91 -7.41
CA VAL A 812 11.49 -20.03 -6.70
C VAL A 812 11.87 -18.82 -7.56
N ILE A 813 12.18 -19.01 -8.85
CA ILE A 813 12.49 -17.91 -9.78
C ILE A 813 11.28 -16.99 -9.93
N LYS A 814 10.05 -17.51 -10.08
CA LYS A 814 8.85 -16.66 -10.14
C LYS A 814 8.68 -15.78 -8.90
N ARG A 815 8.91 -16.33 -7.70
CA ARG A 815 8.85 -15.55 -6.45
C ARG A 815 9.98 -14.52 -6.36
N LEU A 816 11.20 -14.89 -6.73
CA LEU A 816 12.34 -13.98 -6.75
C LEU A 816 12.14 -12.86 -7.78
N ASP A 817 11.68 -13.17 -8.99
CA ASP A 817 11.37 -12.18 -10.03
C ASP A 817 10.32 -11.17 -9.53
N ARG A 818 9.28 -11.61 -8.80
CA ARG A 818 8.31 -10.69 -8.16
C ARG A 818 8.97 -9.77 -7.14
N VAL A 819 9.80 -10.32 -6.24
CA VAL A 819 10.53 -9.55 -5.22
C VAL A 819 11.46 -8.53 -5.89
N VAL A 820 12.22 -8.96 -6.88
CA VAL A 820 13.13 -8.14 -7.68
C VAL A 820 12.37 -7.01 -8.36
N LYS A 821 11.31 -7.32 -9.13
CA LYS A 821 10.50 -6.31 -9.84
C LYS A 821 9.87 -5.32 -8.87
N LYS A 822 9.25 -5.82 -7.79
CA LYS A 822 8.58 -5.01 -6.77
C LYS A 822 9.54 -4.03 -6.09
N TYR A 823 10.77 -4.47 -5.78
CA TYR A 823 11.74 -3.65 -5.08
C TYR A 823 12.76 -2.95 -6.00
N GLY A 824 12.68 -3.18 -7.31
CA GLY A 824 13.66 -2.68 -8.28
C GLY A 824 15.08 -3.08 -7.92
N ILE A 825 15.27 -4.29 -7.40
CA ILE A 825 16.60 -4.87 -7.20
C ILE A 825 17.15 -5.03 -8.61
N ASN A 826 18.33 -4.47 -8.86
CA ASN A 826 18.92 -4.36 -10.20
C ASN A 826 18.95 -5.72 -10.91
N VAL A 827 17.92 -6.02 -11.68
CA VAL A 827 17.94 -7.04 -12.71
C VAL A 827 17.98 -6.30 -14.03
N PRO A 828 19.12 -6.33 -14.73
CA PRO A 828 19.13 -6.06 -16.16
C PRO A 828 18.39 -7.16 -16.91
#